data_AF-A0A2I2FRV7-F1
#
_entry.id   AF-A0A2I2FRV7-F1
#
_cell.length_a   1.000
_cell.length_b   1.000
_cell.length_c   1.000
_cell.angle_alpha   90.00
_cell.angle_beta   90.00
_cell.angle_gamma   90.00
#
_symmetry.space_group_name_H-M   'P 1'
#
loop_
_entity.id
_entity.type
_entity.pdbx_description
1 polymer ?
#
loop_
_entity_poly.entity_id
_entity_poly.type
_entity_poly.pdbx_seq_one_letter_code
_entity_poly.pdbx_strand_id
1 'polypeptide(L)'
;MKHQKAPGEETTPAVKGEVAGAMDQAASYLAQSTQYPPMTPEMEKKLIRKLDWILVPMLFLTATLGAVDKVAISTAAIYGLKEDLHLVGQQYSWAGSILSIGSIVGMWPSSYLIQKLPSAKYLSSCAFGWSAMALLVSSCRNWGGLMALRFFMGCLEAIIVPSVTLIVAGFYKKHEQPPRNAIVLAAVSSVINGFLSWAVGHIPDSAPLAIWQYLYLIVGTVSITWSIVAFIFLPDSPMTASFLSEQEKYYAVQRVAENKTGIVNKQWKGKQALEAVMDPKTWILFFFNIAINIPNGGKSNICSVGIIINNLGFSPVNTSLLNMPTGIMSTLSAFFFSWLAAKWTDRRCLVTMIAACLPIIGSVIVYTLPRTNIGGQMVGIYLVCCISMAQANTAGHTKKNFQYSILYIGYAVGNLIGPQTFREEQAPAYTGGFIAMLACYCICISLIAVYWVLVARLNRRLEGVDPESEASNKHVRCTEEKPRCRRCERLNLKCERGLRLMYQEDALQRGISFGRKGKWSKNNGKHELSSPVHIEAASYTLPLDKYVGRWIFLNTTNSDFDIENHPSTVLEADEPTTEDLSELELEYQYLDLMTSSFRHPLAEYSEVESYLLDYFIHGIGPNCALSQVDNPYISLITPLCFVHPTLRNALLAAAGNQLRLLGDTRFIKETLIYTSRALKSLNQAISQNRIDDGVIATVLMLCFHDISDECDPSWITHLHAGLELLNHTGSHCESPSLLKFVTMYFVAHDIMSRTAAQSKTQVKRRYSWTENDDLDEIDMVMGCSRRLMSLINDISDMATELSIDTQKEFQPKEEDQDLNTRTNAIRSALSDLKQTLPTHSADRDDLSKIAEIKRLTALLYLTERLKKNEQQPTLSKRYLVNTIIRQISSLPDSATLLWPLFVLGNSGLENEDHRRFVLDRLGRMQRTRNLGSVRRARMAVKQAFQKVDLDYRGTRRWGVATIGSISLA
;
A
#
# COMPACT_ATOMS: atom_id res chain seq x y z
N MET A 1 54.42 38.81 -12.12
CA MET A 1 53.80 37.51 -12.47
C MET A 1 52.41 37.50 -11.84
N LYS A 2 51.31 37.92 -12.49
CA LYS A 2 50.48 37.23 -13.53
C LYS A 2 50.21 35.76 -13.14
N HIS A 3 48.99 35.24 -12.94
CA HIS A 3 47.64 35.54 -13.45
C HIS A 3 46.58 35.27 -12.33
N GLN A 4 45.59 36.13 -12.07
CA GLN A 4 44.35 36.45 -12.81
C GLN A 4 43.20 35.45 -12.52
N LYS A 5 42.23 35.88 -11.70
CA LYS A 5 41.00 35.18 -11.33
C LYS A 5 39.83 35.88 -12.06
N ALA A 6 39.04 35.13 -12.83
CA ALA A 6 37.83 35.62 -13.48
C ALA A 6 36.64 35.62 -12.47
N PRO A 7 35.71 36.60 -12.54
CA PRO A 7 34.51 36.65 -11.72
C PRO A 7 33.25 36.22 -12.49
N GLY A 8 32.27 35.67 -11.77
CA GLY A 8 30.87 35.63 -12.21
C GLY A 8 30.20 34.26 -12.06
N GLU A 9 29.40 34.09 -11.01
CA GLU A 9 28.01 33.65 -11.15
C GLU A 9 27.23 33.86 -9.84
N GLU A 10 26.40 34.90 -9.90
CA GLU A 10 25.09 35.13 -9.27
C GLU A 10 24.79 34.57 -7.88
N THR A 11 24.84 35.50 -6.92
CA THR A 11 24.08 35.47 -5.67
C THR A 11 22.64 35.96 -5.89
N THR A 12 21.63 35.17 -5.55
CA THR A 12 20.32 35.61 -4.98
C THR A 12 19.63 34.41 -4.28
N PRO A 13 18.70 34.62 -3.33
CA PRO A 13 18.95 35.13 -2.00
C PRO A 13 18.65 34.08 -0.91
N ALA A 14 19.31 34.23 0.24
CA ALA A 14 18.99 33.47 1.44
C ALA A 14 17.61 33.89 1.98
N VAL A 15 16.61 33.01 1.83
CA VAL A 15 15.38 33.08 2.63
C VAL A 15 15.72 32.63 4.05
N LYS A 16 16.06 33.59 4.91
CA LYS A 16 16.04 33.42 6.37
C LYS A 16 14.66 33.81 6.88
N GLY A 17 13.99 32.87 7.56
CA GLY A 17 12.85 33.17 8.42
C GLY A 17 11.85 32.02 8.51
N GLU A 18 11.85 31.32 9.64
CA GLU A 18 10.69 30.57 10.18
C GLU A 18 10.26 29.22 9.57
N VAL A 19 11.17 28.35 9.11
CA VAL A 19 10.85 26.89 8.97
C VAL A 19 11.98 25.95 9.46
N ALA A 20 13.11 26.50 9.96
CA ALA A 20 14.31 25.71 10.27
C ALA A 20 14.23 24.86 11.57
N GLY A 21 13.13 24.91 12.32
CA GLY A 21 12.98 24.19 13.60
C GLY A 21 12.61 22.71 13.50
N ALA A 22 12.29 22.19 12.31
CA ALA A 22 11.69 20.85 12.16
C ALA A 22 12.21 20.03 10.97
N MET A 23 13.40 20.32 10.44
CA MET A 23 14.03 19.41 9.47
C MET A 23 14.82 18.31 10.20
N ASP A 24 14.53 17.05 9.89
CA ASP A 24 15.23 15.86 10.40
C ASP A 24 16.73 15.96 10.05
N GLN A 25 17.62 15.79 11.03
CA GLN A 25 19.08 15.93 10.83
C GLN A 25 19.61 15.02 9.71
N ALA A 26 18.95 13.87 9.48
CA ALA A 26 19.27 13.00 8.35
C ALA A 26 18.89 13.60 6.99
N ALA A 27 17.80 14.37 6.89
CA ALA A 27 17.42 15.03 5.65
C ALA A 27 18.41 16.15 5.29
N SER A 28 18.90 16.89 6.30
CA SER A 28 19.96 17.88 6.10
C SER A 28 21.30 17.25 5.70
N TYR A 29 21.67 16.11 6.31
CA TYR A 29 22.88 15.37 5.94
C TYR A 29 22.81 14.83 4.50
N LEU A 30 21.69 14.21 4.11
CA LEU A 30 21.48 13.71 2.74
C LEU A 30 21.48 14.84 1.70
N ALA A 31 21.02 16.04 2.05
CA ALA A 31 21.04 17.21 1.17
C ALA A 31 22.46 17.81 0.98
N GLN A 32 23.37 17.58 1.93
CA GLN A 32 24.74 18.10 1.89
C GLN A 32 25.77 17.09 1.35
N SER A 33 25.44 15.80 1.32
CA SER A 33 26.33 14.72 0.85
C SER A 33 26.27 14.53 -0.67
N THR A 34 27.42 14.26 -1.31
CA THR A 34 27.53 13.93 -2.75
C THR A 34 26.69 12.70 -3.09
N GLN A 35 25.85 12.77 -4.13
CA GLN A 35 25.01 11.63 -4.55
C GLN A 35 25.89 10.48 -5.07
N TYR A 36 25.86 9.36 -4.36
CA TYR A 36 26.49 8.10 -4.78
C TYR A 36 25.54 7.27 -5.65
N PRO A 37 26.05 6.35 -6.50
CA PRO A 37 25.21 5.45 -7.31
C PRO A 37 24.21 4.64 -6.46
N PRO A 38 23.10 4.17 -7.03
CA PRO A 38 22.07 3.45 -6.27
C PRO A 38 22.64 2.17 -5.63
N MET A 39 22.33 1.96 -4.35
CA MET A 39 22.83 0.82 -3.57
C MET A 39 22.39 -0.52 -4.18
N THR A 40 23.33 -1.43 -4.41
CA THR A 40 23.00 -2.81 -4.82
C THR A 40 22.64 -3.68 -3.61
N PRO A 41 21.82 -4.74 -3.79
CA PRO A 41 21.42 -5.64 -2.69
C PRO A 41 22.61 -6.33 -2.00
N GLU A 42 23.72 -6.53 -2.71
CA GLU A 42 24.94 -7.12 -2.18
C GLU A 42 25.68 -6.16 -1.24
N MET A 43 25.75 -4.88 -1.59
CA MET A 43 26.32 -3.83 -0.74
C MET A 43 25.49 -3.65 0.53
N GLU A 44 24.16 -3.70 0.44
CA GLU A 44 23.28 -3.62 1.62
C GLU A 44 23.55 -4.76 2.60
N LYS A 45 23.67 -6.01 2.12
CA LYS A 45 23.99 -7.16 2.98
C LYS A 45 25.37 -7.03 3.62
N LYS A 46 26.37 -6.53 2.89
CA LYS A 46 27.72 -6.31 3.43
C LYS A 46 27.73 -5.24 4.52
N LEU A 47 27.00 -4.14 4.29
CA LEU A 47 26.83 -3.06 5.27
C LEU A 47 26.15 -3.56 6.55
N ILE A 48 25.03 -4.29 6.42
CA ILE A 48 24.31 -4.87 7.57
C ILE A 48 25.22 -5.80 8.36
N ARG A 49 25.96 -6.70 7.70
CA ARG A 49 26.90 -7.60 8.39
C ARG A 49 27.97 -6.82 9.14
N LYS A 50 28.51 -5.75 8.55
CA LYS A 50 29.51 -4.90 9.20
C LYS A 50 28.94 -4.21 10.45
N LEU A 51 27.71 -3.69 10.37
CA LEU A 51 27.00 -3.14 11.53
C LEU A 51 26.76 -4.21 12.60
N ASP A 52 26.27 -5.38 12.20
CA ASP A 52 25.99 -6.50 13.11
C ASP A 52 27.25 -7.01 13.81
N TRP A 53 28.41 -7.03 13.16
CA TRP A 53 29.67 -7.47 13.77
C TRP A 53 30.31 -6.46 14.73
N ILE A 54 29.91 -5.20 14.68
CA ILE A 54 30.53 -4.13 15.48
C ILE A 54 29.56 -3.67 16.57
N LEU A 55 28.35 -3.24 16.21
CA LEU A 55 27.39 -2.64 17.14
C LEU A 55 26.73 -3.67 18.06
N VAL A 56 26.29 -4.82 17.53
CA VAL A 56 25.56 -5.82 18.33
C VAL A 56 26.45 -6.39 19.43
N PRO A 57 27.72 -6.80 19.20
CA PRO A 57 28.61 -7.26 20.26
C PRO A 57 28.90 -6.18 21.31
N MET A 58 29.08 -4.93 20.90
CA MET A 58 29.35 -3.85 21.85
C MET A 58 28.16 -3.63 22.79
N LEU A 59 26.96 -3.51 22.23
CA LEU A 59 25.73 -3.33 23.01
C LEU A 59 25.42 -4.56 23.86
N PHE A 60 25.65 -5.76 23.32
CA PHE A 60 25.51 -7.03 24.05
C PHE A 60 26.43 -7.09 25.26
N LEU A 61 27.70 -6.73 25.11
CA LEU A 61 28.65 -6.78 26.23
C LEU A 61 28.30 -5.73 27.30
N THR A 62 27.94 -4.51 26.90
CA THR A 62 27.51 -3.46 27.84
C THR A 62 26.26 -3.87 28.62
N ALA A 63 25.24 -4.43 27.95
CA ALA A 63 24.03 -4.91 28.62
C ALA A 63 24.31 -6.13 29.51
N THR A 64 25.19 -7.03 29.08
CA THR A 64 25.57 -8.23 29.84
C THR A 64 26.30 -7.86 31.12
N LEU A 65 27.25 -6.91 31.07
CA LEU A 65 28.00 -6.49 32.25
C LEU A 65 27.09 -5.85 33.32
N GLY A 66 26.14 -4.98 32.92
CA GLY A 66 25.13 -4.47 33.86
C GLY A 66 24.26 -5.58 34.46
N ALA A 67 23.95 -6.62 33.68
CA ALA A 67 23.23 -7.78 34.19
C ALA A 67 24.10 -8.71 35.07
N VAL A 68 25.43 -8.73 34.92
CA VAL A 68 26.35 -9.49 35.79
C VAL A 68 26.34 -8.91 37.20
N ASP A 69 26.37 -7.59 37.33
CA ASP A 69 26.33 -6.89 38.62
C ASP A 69 25.10 -7.25 39.47
N LYS A 70 23.94 -7.39 38.82
CA LYS A 70 22.68 -7.82 39.47
C LYS A 70 22.78 -9.20 40.08
N VAL A 71 23.43 -10.13 39.37
CA VAL A 71 23.53 -11.53 39.81
C VAL A 71 24.68 -11.72 40.80
N ALA A 72 25.73 -10.89 40.72
CA ALA A 72 26.93 -10.98 41.56
C ALA A 72 26.65 -10.92 43.08
N ILE A 73 25.65 -10.14 43.54
CA ILE A 73 25.25 -10.07 44.97
C ILE A 73 24.96 -11.44 45.53
N SER A 74 24.32 -12.26 44.72
CA SER A 74 23.73 -13.50 45.15
C SER A 74 24.77 -14.62 45.22
N THR A 75 25.83 -14.52 44.41
CA THR A 75 27.03 -15.34 44.60
C THR A 75 27.91 -14.82 45.74
N ALA A 76 28.03 -13.49 45.90
CA ALA A 76 28.73 -12.89 47.04
C ALA A 76 28.15 -13.33 48.38
N ALA A 77 26.82 -13.49 48.47
CA ALA A 77 26.13 -14.04 49.64
C ALA A 77 26.51 -15.49 49.99
N ILE A 78 26.94 -16.29 49.01
CA ILE A 78 27.41 -17.67 49.24
C ILE A 78 28.87 -17.66 49.73
N TYR A 79 29.62 -16.61 49.39
CA TYR A 79 31.01 -16.39 49.78
C TYR A 79 31.18 -15.52 51.04
N GLY A 80 30.17 -15.44 51.91
CA GLY A 80 30.30 -14.82 53.24
C GLY A 80 29.86 -13.35 53.35
N LEU A 81 29.25 -12.76 52.31
CA LEU A 81 28.83 -11.34 52.35
C LEU A 81 27.86 -11.03 53.50
N LYS A 82 26.98 -11.97 53.87
CA LYS A 82 25.97 -11.74 54.92
C LYS A 82 26.62 -11.64 56.29
N GLU A 83 27.57 -12.53 56.54
CA GLU A 83 28.34 -12.65 57.76
C GLU A 83 29.25 -11.42 57.94
N ASP A 84 29.97 -11.03 56.88
CA ASP A 84 30.93 -9.92 56.90
C ASP A 84 30.29 -8.53 57.05
N LEU A 85 29.05 -8.33 56.58
CA LEU A 85 28.32 -7.06 56.72
C LEU A 85 27.32 -7.07 57.88
N HIS A 86 27.27 -8.16 58.66
CA HIS A 86 26.31 -8.36 59.76
C HIS A 86 24.85 -8.11 59.34
N LEU A 87 24.45 -8.68 58.20
CA LEU A 87 23.09 -8.52 57.69
C LEU A 87 22.10 -9.37 58.50
N VAL A 88 21.09 -8.73 59.09
CA VAL A 88 20.08 -9.41 59.93
C VAL A 88 18.71 -9.38 59.27
N GLY A 89 17.96 -10.49 59.32
CA GLY A 89 16.59 -10.48 58.89
C GLY A 89 16.45 -10.33 57.37
N GLN A 90 15.47 -9.51 57.01
CA GLN A 90 15.15 -9.16 55.62
C GLN A 90 16.12 -8.12 55.01
N GLN A 91 17.22 -7.75 55.70
CA GLN A 91 18.16 -6.72 55.24
C GLN A 91 18.88 -7.08 53.94
N TYR A 92 19.29 -8.35 53.78
CA TYR A 92 19.80 -8.85 52.51
C TYR A 92 18.76 -8.70 51.39
N SER A 93 17.49 -8.93 51.74
CA SER A 93 16.41 -8.85 50.78
C SER A 93 16.14 -7.42 50.29
N TRP A 94 16.23 -6.46 51.21
CA TRP A 94 16.22 -5.05 50.90
C TRP A 94 17.37 -4.63 49.98
N ALA A 95 18.55 -5.24 50.13
CA ALA A 95 19.70 -4.96 49.28
C ALA A 95 19.48 -5.37 47.80
N GLY A 96 18.57 -6.31 47.54
CA GLY A 96 18.10 -6.65 46.19
C GLY A 96 16.94 -5.76 45.70
N SER A 97 16.00 -5.43 46.59
CA SER A 97 14.84 -4.58 46.27
C SER A 97 15.22 -3.11 45.97
N ILE A 98 16.19 -2.55 46.68
CA ILE A 98 16.56 -1.12 46.59
C ILE A 98 17.12 -0.75 45.21
N LEU A 99 17.76 -1.69 44.51
CA LEU A 99 18.24 -1.50 43.15
C LEU A 99 17.07 -1.12 42.22
N SER A 100 15.93 -1.81 42.35
CA SER A 100 14.73 -1.55 41.56
C SER A 100 14.11 -0.19 41.88
N ILE A 101 14.13 0.23 43.16
CA ILE A 101 13.69 1.58 43.57
C ILE A 101 14.59 2.63 42.93
N GLY A 102 15.91 2.44 42.99
CA GLY A 102 16.88 3.28 42.30
C GLY A 102 16.58 3.38 40.81
N SER A 103 16.30 2.26 40.14
CA SER A 103 15.95 2.28 38.71
C SER A 103 14.65 3.03 38.40
N ILE A 104 13.63 2.96 39.26
CA ILE A 104 12.41 3.77 39.11
C ILE A 104 12.76 5.25 39.20
N VAL A 105 13.48 5.67 40.24
CA VAL A 105 13.84 7.07 40.47
C VAL A 105 14.74 7.59 39.34
N GLY A 106 15.74 6.80 38.95
CA GLY A 106 16.70 7.16 37.89
C GLY A 106 16.11 7.16 36.49
N MET A 107 15.02 6.43 36.22
CA MET A 107 14.41 6.38 34.89
C MET A 107 13.82 7.73 34.45
N TRP A 108 13.21 8.50 35.36
CA TRP A 108 12.63 9.81 35.04
C TRP A 108 13.69 10.82 34.53
N PRO A 109 14.75 11.14 35.30
CA PRO A 109 15.78 12.06 34.83
C PRO A 109 16.55 11.49 33.64
N SER A 110 16.82 10.18 33.61
CA SER A 110 17.57 9.58 32.51
C SER A 110 16.79 9.60 31.19
N SER A 111 15.47 9.40 31.21
CA SER A 111 14.62 9.45 30.01
C SER A 111 14.52 10.86 29.41
N TYR A 112 14.70 11.89 30.23
CA TYR A 112 14.80 13.27 29.78
C TYR A 112 16.20 13.57 29.22
N LEU A 113 17.25 13.14 29.92
CA LEU A 113 18.64 13.36 29.52
C LEU A 113 19.00 12.66 28.22
N ILE A 114 18.52 11.44 27.98
CA ILE A 114 18.78 10.70 26.74
C ILE A 114 18.19 11.38 25.48
N GLN A 115 17.17 12.21 25.63
CA GLN A 115 16.61 12.97 24.49
C GLN A 115 17.41 14.23 24.16
N LYS A 116 18.21 14.73 25.12
CA LYS A 116 19.05 15.93 24.97
C LYS A 116 20.51 15.62 24.68
N LEU A 117 21.02 14.54 25.26
CA LEU A 117 22.41 14.12 25.15
C LEU A 117 22.58 13.05 24.06
N PRO A 118 23.80 12.90 23.50
CA PRO A 118 24.10 11.79 22.61
C PRO A 118 23.92 10.44 23.33
N SER A 119 23.07 9.56 22.78
CA SER A 119 22.58 8.37 23.47
C SER A 119 23.65 7.34 23.80
N ALA A 120 24.64 7.15 22.93
CA ALA A 120 25.72 6.19 23.14
C ALA A 120 26.72 6.69 24.20
N LYS A 121 27.04 7.99 24.17
CA LYS A 121 27.91 8.62 25.18
C LYS A 121 27.24 8.63 26.55
N TYR A 122 25.96 8.98 26.61
CA TYR A 122 25.20 8.95 27.86
C TYR A 122 25.12 7.53 28.44
N LEU A 123 24.81 6.51 27.62
CA LEU A 123 24.82 5.11 28.04
C LEU A 123 26.20 4.71 28.61
N SER A 124 27.29 5.09 27.94
CA SER A 124 28.64 4.73 28.36
C SER A 124 29.09 5.48 29.63
N SER A 125 28.65 6.72 29.83
CA SER A 125 28.88 7.46 31.08
C SER A 125 28.10 6.87 32.25
N CYS A 126 26.84 6.47 32.03
CA CYS A 126 26.10 5.69 33.01
C CYS A 126 26.80 4.36 33.30
N ALA A 127 27.35 3.71 32.26
CA ALA A 127 28.10 2.45 32.37
C ALA A 127 29.29 2.54 33.29
N PHE A 128 30.09 3.58 33.09
CA PHE A 128 31.19 3.91 33.96
C PHE A 128 30.71 4.14 35.40
N GLY A 129 29.62 4.89 35.57
CA GLY A 129 29.05 5.19 36.89
C GLY A 129 28.59 3.96 37.67
N TRP A 130 27.80 3.06 37.07
CA TRP A 130 27.36 1.85 37.79
C TRP A 130 28.52 0.90 38.05
N SER A 131 29.49 0.81 37.13
CA SER A 131 30.69 -0.01 37.30
C SER A 131 31.58 0.53 38.44
N ALA A 132 31.67 1.86 38.60
CA ALA A 132 32.34 2.49 39.73
C ALA A 132 31.63 2.17 41.06
N MET A 133 30.29 2.22 41.09
CA MET A 133 29.54 1.79 42.27
C MET A 133 29.80 0.31 42.59
N ALA A 134 29.87 -0.57 41.58
CA ALA A 134 30.16 -1.99 41.77
C ALA A 134 31.54 -2.24 42.40
N LEU A 135 32.57 -1.49 42.00
CA LEU A 135 33.89 -1.54 42.64
C LEU A 135 33.83 -1.11 44.11
N LEU A 136 33.09 -0.04 44.41
CA LEU A 136 32.96 0.47 45.77
C LEU A 136 32.21 -0.51 46.71
N VAL A 137 31.41 -1.44 46.17
CA VAL A 137 30.76 -2.49 46.98
C VAL A 137 31.79 -3.34 47.72
N SER A 138 32.94 -3.62 47.12
CA SER A 138 34.02 -4.39 47.77
C SER A 138 34.52 -3.74 49.07
N SER A 139 34.40 -2.41 49.19
CA SER A 139 34.84 -1.63 50.35
C SER A 139 33.75 -1.45 51.42
N CYS A 140 32.54 -1.97 51.20
CA CYS A 140 31.44 -1.86 52.15
C CYS A 140 31.68 -2.70 53.40
N ARG A 141 31.40 -2.11 54.57
CA ARG A 141 31.50 -2.76 55.89
C ARG A 141 30.18 -2.74 56.67
N ASN A 142 29.13 -2.13 56.12
CA ASN A 142 27.85 -1.94 56.81
C ASN A 142 26.67 -2.05 55.85
N TRP A 143 25.48 -2.30 56.40
CA TRP A 143 24.23 -2.37 55.65
C TRP A 143 23.89 -1.05 54.92
N GLY A 144 24.07 0.09 55.58
CA GLY A 144 23.74 1.41 55.03
C GLY A 144 24.55 1.76 53.77
N GLY A 145 25.85 1.47 53.77
CA GLY A 145 26.73 1.67 52.60
C GLY A 145 26.34 0.78 51.42
N LEU A 146 26.02 -0.49 51.70
CA LEU A 146 25.53 -1.43 50.69
C LEU A 146 24.22 -0.93 50.04
N MET A 147 23.28 -0.44 50.85
CA MET A 147 21.99 0.10 50.38
C MET A 147 22.18 1.36 49.52
N ALA A 148 23.03 2.30 49.96
CA ALA A 148 23.29 3.54 49.24
C ALA A 148 23.93 3.28 47.86
N LEU A 149 24.99 2.46 47.81
CA LEU A 149 25.65 2.12 46.55
C LEU A 149 24.70 1.41 45.58
N ARG A 150 23.88 0.48 46.08
CA ARG A 150 22.87 -0.22 45.27
C ARG A 150 21.79 0.72 44.75
N PHE A 151 21.35 1.68 45.54
CA PHE A 151 20.38 2.68 45.10
C PHE A 151 20.92 3.51 43.93
N PHE A 152 22.14 4.07 44.07
CA PHE A 152 22.76 4.87 43.00
C PHE A 152 23.12 4.04 41.77
N MET A 153 23.58 2.80 41.98
CA MET A 153 23.77 1.84 40.88
C MET A 153 22.48 1.64 40.10
N GLY A 154 21.35 1.44 40.79
CA GLY A 154 20.04 1.29 40.16
C GLY A 154 19.62 2.53 39.37
N CYS A 155 19.89 3.73 39.89
CA CYS A 155 19.60 4.99 39.21
C CYS A 155 20.35 5.11 37.86
N LEU A 156 21.62 4.69 37.82
CA LEU A 156 22.47 4.76 36.63
C LEU A 156 22.14 3.65 35.62
N GLU A 157 21.72 2.49 36.10
CA GLU A 157 21.40 1.34 35.25
C GLU A 157 20.03 1.45 34.54
N ALA A 158 19.15 2.33 35.03
CA ALA A 158 17.79 2.49 34.53
C ALA A 158 17.70 2.68 33.00
N ILE A 159 18.72 3.30 32.41
CA ILE A 159 18.74 3.69 31.00
C ILE A 159 19.21 2.58 30.04
N ILE A 160 19.75 1.46 30.51
CA ILE A 160 20.37 0.44 29.62
C ILE A 160 19.38 -0.01 28.53
N VAL A 161 18.18 -0.43 28.92
CA VAL A 161 17.15 -0.93 27.99
C VAL A 161 16.68 0.13 26.98
N PRO A 162 16.26 1.34 27.40
CA PRO A 162 15.84 2.37 26.45
C PRO A 162 16.99 2.86 25.56
N SER A 163 18.21 2.99 26.08
CA SER A 163 19.39 3.39 25.28
C SER A 163 19.73 2.39 24.19
N VAL A 164 19.83 1.10 24.54
CA VAL A 164 20.11 0.03 23.58
C VAL A 164 19.05 0.02 22.49
N THR A 165 17.77 0.11 22.87
CA THR A 165 16.67 0.11 21.91
C THR A 165 16.71 1.32 20.99
N LEU A 166 17.05 2.50 21.51
CA LEU A 166 17.17 3.74 20.74
C LEU A 166 18.34 3.69 19.76
N ILE A 167 19.51 3.21 20.20
CA ILE A 167 20.69 3.05 19.34
C ILE A 167 20.37 2.05 18.22
N VAL A 168 19.81 0.87 18.54
CA VAL A 168 19.42 -0.11 17.51
C VAL A 168 18.38 0.48 16.54
N ALA A 169 17.44 1.30 17.03
CA ALA A 169 16.48 1.99 16.16
C ALA A 169 17.12 3.03 15.22
N GLY A 170 18.25 3.62 15.62
CA GLY A 170 19.01 4.59 14.81
C GLY A 170 19.87 3.98 13.69
N PHE A 171 20.23 2.69 13.79
CA PHE A 171 21.09 2.01 12.80
C PHE A 171 20.35 0.95 11.95
N TYR A 172 19.18 0.46 12.39
CA TYR A 172 18.48 -0.68 11.77
C TYR A 172 17.03 -0.38 11.35
N LYS A 173 16.55 -1.05 10.29
CA LYS A 173 15.15 -0.96 9.85
C LYS A 173 14.19 -1.61 10.86
N LYS A 174 12.92 -1.19 10.89
CA LYS A 174 11.93 -1.67 11.90
C LYS A 174 11.79 -3.19 12.02
N HIS A 175 11.89 -3.91 10.90
CA HIS A 175 11.76 -5.37 10.88
C HIS A 175 13.04 -6.09 11.35
N GLU A 176 14.17 -5.38 11.39
CA GLU A 176 15.48 -5.89 11.80
C GLU A 176 15.77 -5.69 13.29
N GLN A 177 15.11 -4.72 13.92
CA GLN A 177 15.33 -4.36 15.34
C GLN A 177 15.00 -5.51 16.32
N PRO A 178 13.87 -6.24 16.21
CA PRO A 178 13.49 -7.24 17.20
C PRO A 178 14.51 -8.39 17.41
N PRO A 179 15.03 -9.07 16.37
CA PRO A 179 16.00 -10.15 16.59
C PRO A 179 17.32 -9.64 17.18
N ARG A 180 17.72 -8.41 16.87
CA ARG A 180 18.96 -7.81 17.39
C ARG A 180 18.82 -7.41 18.86
N ASN A 181 17.69 -6.81 19.22
CA ASN A 181 17.38 -6.53 20.63
C ASN A 181 17.28 -7.82 21.46
N ALA A 182 16.76 -8.91 20.89
CA ALA A 182 16.72 -10.21 21.57
C ALA A 182 18.13 -10.78 21.82
N ILE A 183 19.07 -10.61 20.88
CA ILE A 183 20.47 -11.01 21.08
C ILE A 183 21.15 -10.13 22.13
N VAL A 184 21.01 -8.81 22.01
CA VAL A 184 21.66 -7.85 22.93
C VAL A 184 21.19 -8.02 24.38
N LEU A 185 19.90 -8.31 24.59
CA LEU A 185 19.31 -8.47 25.91
C LEU A 185 19.25 -9.95 26.37
N ALA A 186 20.04 -10.84 25.76
CA ALA A 186 20.08 -12.25 26.15
C ALA A 186 20.66 -12.44 27.56
N ALA A 187 20.22 -13.50 28.25
CA ALA A 187 20.55 -13.77 29.66
C ALA A 187 21.90 -14.50 29.85
N VAL A 188 22.96 -14.03 29.18
CA VAL A 188 24.30 -14.65 29.24
C VAL A 188 25.05 -14.28 30.52
N SER A 189 24.59 -13.25 31.24
CA SER A 189 25.23 -12.75 32.47
C SER A 189 25.43 -13.81 33.55
N SER A 190 24.50 -14.76 33.70
CA SER A 190 24.61 -15.81 34.72
C SER A 190 25.74 -16.79 34.43
N VAL A 191 26.06 -17.03 33.15
CA VAL A 191 27.18 -17.89 32.75
C VAL A 191 28.51 -17.21 33.07
N ILE A 192 28.63 -15.93 32.71
CA ILE A 192 29.84 -15.13 32.99
C ILE A 192 30.05 -14.97 34.49
N ASN A 193 29.00 -14.63 35.24
CA ASN A 193 29.06 -14.51 36.69
C ASN A 193 29.41 -15.84 37.36
N GLY A 194 28.81 -16.95 36.92
CA GLY A 194 29.14 -18.28 37.43
C GLY A 194 30.59 -18.67 37.20
N PHE A 195 31.14 -18.32 36.03
CA PHE A 195 32.55 -18.58 35.68
C PHE A 195 33.51 -17.73 36.52
N LEU A 196 33.25 -16.44 36.62
CA LEU A 196 34.03 -15.53 37.48
C LEU A 196 33.98 -15.96 38.93
N SER A 197 32.80 -16.34 39.42
CA SER A 197 32.60 -16.82 40.79
C SER A 197 33.33 -18.14 41.06
N TRP A 198 33.37 -19.06 40.10
CA TRP A 198 34.15 -20.29 40.20
C TRP A 198 35.65 -20.01 40.22
N ALA A 199 36.13 -19.10 39.36
CA ALA A 199 37.55 -18.72 39.30
C ALA A 199 38.03 -18.07 40.61
N VAL A 200 37.24 -17.16 41.19
CA VAL A 200 37.55 -16.48 42.45
C VAL A 200 37.46 -17.44 43.65
N GLY A 201 36.62 -18.47 43.56
CA GLY A 201 36.51 -19.50 44.60
C GLY A 201 37.74 -20.40 44.80
N HIS A 202 38.76 -20.30 43.93
CA HIS A 202 40.04 -21.02 44.07
C HIS A 202 41.13 -20.17 44.75
N ILE A 203 40.84 -18.91 45.08
CA ILE A 203 41.77 -18.06 45.82
C ILE A 203 41.90 -18.62 47.24
N PRO A 204 43.14 -18.82 47.75
CA PRO A 204 43.33 -19.37 49.09
C PRO A 204 42.81 -18.40 50.16
N ASP A 205 42.29 -18.96 51.26
CA ASP A 205 41.80 -18.20 52.42
C ASP A 205 42.90 -17.35 53.11
N SER A 206 44.17 -17.55 52.74
CA SER A 206 45.31 -16.72 53.18
C SER A 206 45.37 -15.34 52.52
N ALA A 207 44.50 -15.06 51.54
CA ALA A 207 44.40 -13.77 50.89
C ALA A 207 43.83 -12.69 51.84
N PRO A 208 44.27 -11.42 51.72
CA PRO A 208 43.91 -10.36 52.66
C PRO A 208 42.46 -9.86 52.57
N LEU A 209 41.72 -10.21 51.51
CA LEU A 209 40.35 -9.80 51.27
C LEU A 209 39.42 -11.03 51.23
N ALA A 210 38.15 -10.84 51.58
CA ALA A 210 37.16 -11.90 51.48
C ALA A 210 36.87 -12.25 50.01
N ILE A 211 36.52 -13.51 49.75
CA ILE A 211 36.30 -14.03 48.38
C ILE A 211 35.25 -13.21 47.61
N TRP A 212 34.19 -12.75 48.29
CA TRP A 212 33.17 -11.90 47.67
C TRP A 212 33.68 -10.51 47.26
N GLN A 213 34.70 -9.98 47.94
CA GLN A 213 35.31 -8.69 47.61
C GLN A 213 36.11 -8.80 46.31
N TYR A 214 36.85 -9.90 46.13
CA TYR A 214 37.55 -10.19 44.87
C TYR A 214 36.58 -10.32 43.69
N LEU A 215 35.41 -10.91 43.89
CA LEU A 215 34.37 -11.01 42.86
C LEU A 215 33.95 -9.62 42.37
N TYR A 216 33.61 -8.71 43.28
CA TYR A 216 33.22 -7.34 42.92
C TYR A 216 34.37 -6.50 42.34
N LEU A 217 35.61 -6.72 42.81
CA LEU A 217 36.80 -6.06 42.24
C LEU A 217 37.02 -6.46 40.78
N ILE A 218 36.96 -7.76 40.46
CA ILE A 218 37.17 -8.24 39.08
C ILE A 218 36.01 -7.80 38.19
N VAL A 219 34.77 -8.00 38.62
CA VAL A 219 33.59 -7.60 37.83
C VAL A 219 33.59 -6.09 37.59
N GLY A 220 33.84 -5.29 38.61
CA GLY A 220 33.84 -3.83 38.48
C GLY A 220 35.01 -3.30 37.64
N THR A 221 36.22 -3.87 37.74
CA THR A 221 37.37 -3.43 36.94
C THR A 221 37.20 -3.75 35.46
N VAL A 222 36.71 -4.95 35.14
CA VAL A 222 36.36 -5.34 33.76
C VAL A 222 35.28 -4.41 33.21
N SER A 223 34.25 -4.12 34.01
CA SER A 223 33.13 -3.28 33.59
C SER A 223 33.52 -1.81 33.40
N ILE A 224 34.38 -1.25 34.25
CA ILE A 224 34.93 0.10 34.05
C ILE A 224 35.78 0.16 32.77
N THR A 225 36.68 -0.81 32.59
CA THR A 225 37.57 -0.85 31.42
C THR A 225 36.74 -0.92 30.14
N TRP A 226 35.72 -1.76 30.12
CA TRP A 226 34.80 -1.85 29.00
C TRP A 226 33.99 -0.57 28.79
N SER A 227 33.54 0.09 29.86
CA SER A 227 32.79 1.36 29.77
C SER A 227 33.61 2.47 29.12
N ILE A 228 34.92 2.52 29.37
CA ILE A 228 35.84 3.46 28.70
C ILE A 228 35.96 3.12 27.20
N VAL A 229 36.10 1.84 26.86
CA VAL A 229 36.13 1.37 25.47
C VAL A 229 34.81 1.72 24.76
N ALA A 230 33.67 1.44 25.39
CA ALA A 230 32.36 1.79 24.85
C ALA A 230 32.20 3.30 24.65
N PHE A 231 32.69 4.13 25.59
CA PHE A 231 32.62 5.59 25.46
C PHE A 231 33.40 6.12 24.25
N ILE A 232 34.52 5.49 23.89
CA ILE A 232 35.35 5.91 22.76
C ILE A 232 34.83 5.36 21.42
N PHE A 233 34.42 4.09 21.38
CA PHE A 233 34.14 3.38 20.13
C PHE A 233 32.65 3.29 19.75
N LEU A 234 31.71 3.47 20.69
CA LEU A 234 30.28 3.33 20.41
C LEU A 234 29.72 4.62 19.76
N PRO A 235 29.28 4.58 18.49
CA PRO A 235 28.76 5.77 17.82
C PRO A 235 27.30 6.07 18.17
N ASP A 236 26.95 7.35 18.23
CA ASP A 236 25.58 7.82 18.51
C ASP A 236 24.63 7.70 17.30
N SER A 237 25.15 7.90 16.09
CA SER A 237 24.38 7.88 14.85
C SER A 237 25.19 7.29 13.69
N PRO A 238 24.55 6.85 12.59
CA PRO A 238 25.25 6.41 11.38
C PRO A 238 26.19 7.47 10.81
N MET A 239 25.86 8.76 10.99
CA MET A 239 26.67 9.90 10.52
C MET A 239 28.00 10.02 11.28
N THR A 240 27.99 9.70 12.57
CA THR A 240 29.16 9.81 13.46
C THR A 240 29.97 8.52 13.55
N ALA A 241 29.59 7.47 12.84
CA ALA A 241 30.25 6.16 12.92
C ALA A 241 31.63 6.19 12.23
N SER A 242 32.70 6.09 13.02
CA SER A 242 34.09 6.13 12.53
C SER A 242 34.49 4.90 11.71
N PHE A 243 33.82 3.76 11.92
CA PHE A 243 34.11 2.52 11.20
C PHE A 243 33.43 2.41 9.83
N LEU A 244 32.53 3.33 9.47
CA LEU A 244 31.86 3.38 8.17
C LEU A 244 32.59 4.37 7.24
N SER A 245 32.74 4.01 5.96
CA SER A 245 33.20 4.96 4.94
C SER A 245 32.13 6.02 4.65
N GLU A 246 32.50 7.17 4.08
CA GLU A 246 31.51 8.22 3.72
C GLU A 246 30.39 7.70 2.82
N GLN A 247 30.71 6.78 1.90
CA GLN A 247 29.73 6.11 1.06
C GLN A 247 28.81 5.16 1.88
N GLU A 248 29.37 4.38 2.81
CA GLU A 248 28.60 3.51 3.69
C GLU A 248 27.70 4.30 4.66
N LYS A 249 28.17 5.45 5.15
CA LYS A 249 27.39 6.38 5.99
C LYS A 249 26.18 6.92 5.23
N TYR A 250 26.39 7.39 3.99
CA TYR A 250 25.30 7.85 3.13
C TYR A 250 24.22 6.78 2.96
N TYR A 251 24.61 5.55 2.60
CA TYR A 251 23.65 4.45 2.45
C TYR A 251 22.97 4.05 3.76
N ALA A 252 23.69 4.06 4.90
CA ALA A 252 23.11 3.76 6.20
C ALA A 252 22.04 4.80 6.60
N VAL A 253 22.31 6.09 6.38
CA VAL A 253 21.35 7.18 6.64
C VAL A 253 20.16 7.09 5.68
N GLN A 254 20.39 6.91 4.39
CA GLN A 254 19.32 6.75 3.38
C GLN A 254 18.37 5.61 3.73
N ARG A 255 18.94 4.47 4.14
CA ARG A 255 18.21 3.25 4.53
C ARG A 255 17.37 3.42 5.79
N VAL A 256 17.87 4.16 6.78
CA VAL A 256 17.12 4.45 8.02
C VAL A 256 16.06 5.53 7.77
N ALA A 257 16.32 6.49 6.87
CA ALA A 257 15.37 7.53 6.48
C ALA A 257 14.09 6.97 5.80
N GLU A 258 14.18 5.85 5.07
CA GLU A 258 13.02 5.11 4.52
C GLU A 258 11.99 4.71 5.60
N ASN A 259 12.38 4.65 6.88
CA ASN A 259 11.45 4.28 7.94
C ASN A 259 10.33 5.31 8.16
N LYS A 260 10.45 6.55 7.63
CA LYS A 260 9.49 7.69 7.76
C LYS A 260 9.01 7.94 9.21
N THR A 261 9.69 7.33 10.17
CA THR A 261 9.67 7.71 11.57
C THR A 261 10.79 8.70 11.67
N GLY A 262 10.46 9.99 11.76
CA GLY A 262 11.47 11.02 12.00
C GLY A 262 12.41 10.52 13.08
N ILE A 263 13.71 10.57 12.80
CA ILE A 263 14.72 9.82 13.58
C ILE A 263 14.64 10.18 15.07
N VAL A 264 14.10 11.36 15.39
CA VAL A 264 13.54 11.68 16.70
C VAL A 264 12.36 12.62 16.50
N ASN A 265 11.11 12.17 16.73
CA ASN A 265 9.97 13.09 16.80
C ASN A 265 9.92 13.74 18.19
N LYS A 266 10.47 14.95 18.33
CA LYS A 266 10.58 15.69 19.62
C LYS A 266 9.28 16.38 20.05
N GLN A 267 8.20 16.30 19.26
CA GLN A 267 6.95 16.99 19.58
C GLN A 267 6.03 16.13 20.47
N TRP A 268 5.82 16.60 21.69
CA TRP A 268 4.95 16.00 22.69
C TRP A 268 3.46 16.23 22.36
N LYS A 269 2.65 15.16 22.34
CA LYS A 269 1.20 15.23 22.12
C LYS A 269 0.45 14.69 23.34
N GLY A 270 0.02 15.58 24.23
CA GLY A 270 -0.63 15.22 25.50
C GLY A 270 -1.92 14.39 25.35
N LYS A 271 -2.74 14.66 24.32
CA LYS A 271 -3.98 13.89 24.05
C LYS A 271 -3.71 12.39 23.81
N GLN A 272 -2.61 12.06 23.14
CA GLN A 272 -2.20 10.66 22.89
C GLN A 272 -1.68 9.97 24.16
N ALA A 273 -1.12 10.73 25.10
CA ALA A 273 -0.70 10.21 26.40
C ALA A 273 -1.92 9.86 27.27
N LEU A 274 -2.94 10.73 27.31
CA LEU A 274 -4.18 10.46 28.04
C LEU A 274 -4.91 9.22 27.49
N GLU A 275 -4.98 9.09 26.16
CA GLU A 275 -5.53 7.90 25.50
C GLU A 275 -4.76 6.62 25.87
N ALA A 276 -3.43 6.70 26.03
CA ALA A 276 -2.60 5.56 26.44
C ALA A 276 -2.90 5.09 27.87
N VAL A 277 -3.20 6.03 28.78
CA VAL A 277 -3.52 5.77 30.19
C VAL A 277 -4.95 5.24 30.35
N MET A 278 -5.91 5.75 29.58
CA MET A 278 -7.30 5.30 29.61
C MET A 278 -7.50 3.94 28.94
N ASP A 279 -6.53 3.45 28.16
CA ASP A 279 -6.65 2.16 27.48
C ASP A 279 -6.58 0.98 28.48
N PRO A 280 -7.66 0.19 28.66
CA PRO A 280 -7.68 -0.93 29.58
C PRO A 280 -6.63 -2.00 29.22
N LYS A 281 -6.19 -2.08 27.95
CA LYS A 281 -5.12 -2.98 27.50
C LYS A 281 -3.79 -2.64 28.16
N THR A 282 -3.51 -1.35 28.40
CA THR A 282 -2.29 -0.88 29.05
C THR A 282 -2.20 -1.43 30.48
N TRP A 283 -3.29 -1.36 31.24
CA TRP A 283 -3.33 -1.82 32.63
C TRP A 283 -3.25 -3.36 32.75
N ILE A 284 -3.89 -4.11 31.85
CA ILE A 284 -3.75 -5.57 31.82
C ILE A 284 -2.28 -5.96 31.58
N LEU A 285 -1.62 -5.31 30.62
CA LEU A 285 -0.20 -5.55 30.35
C LEU A 285 0.73 -5.04 31.48
N PHE A 286 0.33 -4.00 32.21
CA PHE A 286 1.03 -3.51 33.39
C PHE A 286 1.01 -4.53 34.54
N PHE A 287 -0.16 -5.04 34.91
CA PHE A 287 -0.28 -6.09 35.93
C PHE A 287 0.38 -7.39 35.49
N PHE A 288 0.33 -7.72 34.20
CA PHE A 288 1.08 -8.85 33.64
C PHE A 288 2.60 -8.65 33.82
N ASN A 289 3.12 -7.45 33.56
CA ASN A 289 4.53 -7.14 33.76
C ASN A 289 4.93 -7.23 35.24
N ILE A 290 4.07 -6.81 36.18
CA ILE A 290 4.32 -7.01 37.61
C ILE A 290 4.39 -8.52 37.91
N ALA A 291 3.36 -9.27 37.53
CA ALA A 291 3.24 -10.69 37.85
C ALA A 291 4.38 -11.53 37.27
N ILE A 292 4.84 -11.26 36.04
CA ILE A 292 5.95 -12.01 35.44
C ILE A 292 7.31 -11.62 36.03
N ASN A 293 7.45 -10.38 36.54
CA ASN A 293 8.71 -9.89 37.10
C ASN A 293 8.85 -10.14 38.61
N ILE A 294 7.79 -10.46 39.35
CA ILE A 294 7.91 -10.93 40.75
C ILE A 294 8.80 -12.20 40.81
N PRO A 295 8.54 -13.26 40.03
CA PRO A 295 9.45 -14.40 39.94
C PRO A 295 10.84 -14.04 39.41
N ASN A 296 10.94 -13.07 38.49
CA ASN A 296 12.22 -12.63 37.94
C ASN A 296 13.10 -11.96 39.01
N GLY A 297 12.55 -11.03 39.79
CA GLY A 297 13.24 -10.37 40.88
C GLY A 297 13.63 -11.33 42.00
N GLY A 298 12.76 -12.31 42.30
CA GLY A 298 13.04 -13.38 43.25
C GLY A 298 14.25 -14.24 42.85
N LYS A 299 14.34 -14.61 41.56
CA LYS A 299 15.47 -15.38 41.00
C LYS A 299 16.77 -14.59 40.88
N SER A 300 16.69 -13.32 40.52
CA SER A 300 17.87 -12.52 40.14
C SER A 300 18.60 -11.89 41.33
N ASN A 301 17.90 -11.48 42.40
CA ASN A 301 18.50 -10.62 43.44
C ASN A 301 18.63 -11.23 44.85
N ILE A 302 17.90 -12.31 45.19
CA ILE A 302 17.95 -12.90 46.55
C ILE A 302 18.10 -14.40 46.52
N CYS A 303 17.24 -15.10 45.78
CA CYS A 303 17.31 -16.53 45.64
C CYS A 303 18.03 -16.81 44.34
N SER A 304 19.33 -16.51 44.32
CA SER A 304 20.18 -17.23 43.40
C SER A 304 19.84 -18.70 43.60
N VAL A 305 19.57 -19.35 42.47
CA VAL A 305 19.75 -20.78 42.34
C VAL A 305 21.02 -21.20 43.07
N GLY A 306 22.08 -20.38 43.08
CA GLY A 306 23.20 -20.46 44.02
C GLY A 306 22.87 -20.63 45.52
N ILE A 307 22.15 -19.75 46.22
CA ILE A 307 21.85 -19.95 47.67
C ILE A 307 20.98 -21.19 47.88
N ILE A 308 20.00 -21.43 47.00
CA ILE A 308 19.15 -22.62 47.08
C ILE A 308 19.99 -23.89 46.87
N ILE A 309 20.89 -23.91 45.88
CA ILE A 309 21.82 -25.01 45.58
C ILE A 309 22.82 -25.20 46.72
N ASN A 310 23.33 -24.12 47.32
CA ASN A 310 24.19 -24.19 48.50
C ASN A 310 23.43 -24.89 49.65
N ASN A 311 22.16 -24.53 49.83
CA ASN A 311 21.27 -25.17 50.80
C ASN A 311 20.91 -26.64 50.47
N LEU A 312 21.28 -27.16 49.28
CA LEU A 312 21.21 -28.59 48.95
C LEU A 312 22.46 -29.37 49.37
N GLY A 313 23.45 -28.71 49.98
CA GLY A 313 24.67 -29.32 50.51
C GLY A 313 25.88 -29.28 49.58
N PHE A 314 25.84 -28.48 48.51
CA PHE A 314 26.99 -28.27 47.63
C PHE A 314 27.95 -27.21 48.19
N SER A 315 29.25 -27.35 47.92
CA SER A 315 30.24 -26.32 48.27
C SER A 315 30.00 -25.02 47.49
N PRO A 316 30.43 -23.84 48.00
CA PRO A 316 30.30 -22.55 47.29
C PRO A 316 30.84 -22.56 45.85
N VAL A 317 31.95 -23.25 45.62
CA VAL A 317 32.58 -23.39 44.30
C VAL A 317 31.74 -24.24 43.35
N ASN A 318 31.25 -25.40 43.82
CA ASN A 318 30.39 -26.28 43.02
C ASN A 318 29.02 -25.63 42.76
N THR A 319 28.50 -24.93 43.76
CA THR A 319 27.27 -24.15 43.66
C THR A 319 27.35 -23.06 42.58
N SER A 320 28.47 -22.34 42.50
CA SER A 320 28.72 -21.34 41.47
C SER A 320 28.72 -21.93 40.07
N LEU A 321 29.28 -23.14 39.91
CA LEU A 321 29.29 -23.88 38.63
C LEU A 321 27.89 -24.32 38.21
N LEU A 322 27.10 -24.86 39.15
CA LEU A 322 25.73 -25.30 38.93
C LEU A 322 24.75 -24.14 38.70
N ASN A 323 25.19 -22.90 38.88
CA ASN A 323 24.41 -21.71 38.53
C ASN A 323 24.48 -21.42 37.02
N MET A 324 25.54 -21.81 36.29
CA MET A 324 25.69 -21.50 34.86
C MET A 324 24.57 -22.07 33.98
N PRO A 325 24.10 -23.33 34.15
CA PRO A 325 23.04 -23.90 33.31
C PRO A 325 21.73 -23.10 33.35
N THR A 326 21.46 -22.36 34.43
CA THR A 326 20.25 -21.53 34.55
C THR A 326 20.21 -20.43 33.48
N GLY A 327 21.34 -19.77 33.21
CA GLY A 327 21.49 -18.76 32.17
C GLY A 327 21.38 -19.36 30.76
N ILE A 328 21.95 -20.56 30.57
CA ILE A 328 21.86 -21.28 29.29
C ILE A 328 20.40 -21.66 29.00
N MET A 329 19.69 -22.24 29.97
CA MET A 329 18.28 -22.62 29.82
C MET A 329 17.38 -21.41 29.61
N SER A 330 17.61 -20.31 30.33
CA SER A 330 16.88 -19.05 30.11
C SER A 330 17.12 -18.50 28.71
N THR A 331 18.35 -18.57 28.19
CA THR A 331 18.69 -18.07 26.85
C THR A 331 18.08 -18.96 25.76
N LEU A 332 18.23 -20.29 25.87
CA LEU A 332 17.67 -21.23 24.90
C LEU A 332 16.14 -21.18 24.85
N SER A 333 15.49 -21.11 26.01
CA SER A 333 14.02 -20.99 26.09
C SER A 333 13.54 -19.65 25.50
N ALA A 334 14.24 -18.54 25.76
CA ALA A 334 13.92 -17.26 25.15
C ALA A 334 14.00 -17.30 23.61
N PHE A 335 15.06 -17.91 23.04
CA PHE A 335 15.16 -18.09 21.59
C PHE A 335 14.09 -19.03 21.02
N PHE A 336 13.85 -20.16 21.68
CA PHE A 336 12.86 -21.15 21.23
C PHE A 336 11.44 -20.56 21.18
N PHE A 337 11.00 -19.91 22.28
CA PHE A 337 9.67 -19.31 22.32
C PHE A 337 9.54 -18.07 21.45
N SER A 338 10.62 -17.30 21.25
CA SER A 338 10.64 -16.19 20.29
C SER A 338 10.50 -16.69 18.85
N TRP A 339 11.20 -17.76 18.49
CA TRP A 339 11.07 -18.41 17.19
C TRP A 339 9.66 -18.99 16.98
N LEU A 340 9.11 -19.66 18.00
CA LEU A 340 7.76 -20.21 17.95
C LEU A 340 6.69 -19.11 17.79
N ALA A 341 6.85 -17.99 18.50
CA ALA A 341 5.99 -16.81 18.38
C ALA A 341 6.11 -16.11 17.02
N ALA A 342 7.29 -16.17 16.38
CA ALA A 342 7.50 -15.64 15.03
C ALA A 342 6.88 -16.54 13.95
N LYS A 343 6.92 -17.87 14.12
CA LYS A 343 6.39 -18.85 13.18
C LYS A 343 4.86 -18.98 13.25
N TRP A 344 4.26 -18.85 14.44
CA TRP A 344 2.81 -18.91 14.64
C TRP A 344 2.18 -17.52 14.64
N THR A 345 1.88 -17.01 13.43
CA THR A 345 1.17 -15.75 13.22
C THR A 345 -0.20 -15.73 13.92
N ASP A 346 -0.58 -14.57 14.48
CA ASP A 346 -1.84 -14.34 15.23
C ASP A 346 -2.07 -15.17 16.50
N ARG A 347 -1.10 -15.99 16.93
CA ARG A 347 -1.23 -16.85 18.12
C ARG A 347 -0.22 -16.54 19.23
N ARG A 348 0.39 -15.34 19.24
CA ARG A 348 1.41 -14.93 20.21
C ARG A 348 0.97 -15.09 21.68
N CYS A 349 -0.29 -14.76 21.99
CA CYS A 349 -0.82 -14.93 23.35
C CYS A 349 -0.85 -16.40 23.80
N LEU A 350 -1.13 -17.35 22.88
CA LEU A 350 -1.08 -18.78 23.17
C LEU A 350 0.36 -19.25 23.42
N VAL A 351 1.32 -18.77 22.63
CA VAL A 351 2.74 -19.08 22.84
C VAL A 351 3.21 -18.59 24.21
N THR A 352 2.78 -17.39 24.64
CA THR A 352 3.08 -16.87 25.99
C THR A 352 2.46 -17.74 27.10
N MET A 353 1.22 -18.22 26.93
CA MET A 353 0.59 -19.13 27.90
C MET A 353 1.34 -20.47 27.98
N ILE A 354 1.70 -21.06 26.85
CA ILE A 354 2.48 -22.31 26.79
C ILE A 354 3.85 -22.13 27.46
N ALA A 355 4.52 -21.00 27.22
CA ALA A 355 5.80 -20.69 27.83
C ALA A 355 5.71 -20.54 29.35
N ALA A 356 4.61 -19.99 29.89
CA ALA A 356 4.39 -19.84 31.32
C ALA A 356 4.12 -21.19 32.04
N CYS A 357 3.67 -22.23 31.33
CA CYS A 357 3.47 -23.55 31.91
C CYS A 357 4.78 -24.23 32.34
N LEU A 358 5.90 -23.98 31.67
CA LEU A 358 7.20 -24.58 32.00
C LEU A 358 7.71 -24.16 33.40
N PRO A 359 7.74 -22.86 33.75
CA PRO A 359 8.07 -22.43 35.10
C PRO A 359 7.08 -22.90 36.17
N ILE A 360 5.80 -23.11 35.83
CA ILE A 360 4.81 -23.69 36.73
C ILE A 360 5.21 -25.12 37.08
N ILE A 361 5.50 -25.95 36.08
CA ILE A 361 5.96 -27.33 36.29
C ILE A 361 7.23 -27.34 37.14
N GLY A 362 8.21 -26.49 36.82
CA GLY A 362 9.42 -26.36 37.62
C GLY A 362 9.16 -25.98 39.07
N SER A 363 8.29 -25.00 39.31
CA SER A 363 7.94 -24.55 40.66
C SER A 363 7.21 -25.63 41.46
N VAL A 364 6.33 -26.40 40.82
CA VAL A 364 5.64 -27.54 41.43
C VAL A 364 6.63 -28.64 41.79
N ILE A 365 7.57 -28.99 40.90
CA ILE A 365 8.60 -30.00 41.18
C ILE A 365 9.43 -29.62 42.41
N VAL A 366 9.90 -28.37 42.49
CA VAL A 366 10.70 -27.92 43.65
C VAL A 366 9.88 -27.89 44.94
N TYR A 367 8.57 -27.61 44.84
CA TYR A 367 7.67 -27.60 45.99
C TYR A 367 7.31 -29.01 46.50
N THR A 368 7.11 -29.99 45.60
CA THR A 368 6.61 -31.32 45.97
C THR A 368 7.69 -32.35 46.25
N LEU A 369 8.88 -32.23 45.64
CA LEU A 369 9.95 -33.22 45.84
C LEU A 369 10.69 -33.01 47.17
N PRO A 370 10.94 -34.11 47.92
CA PRO A 370 11.80 -34.06 49.09
C PRO A 370 13.23 -33.69 48.69
N ARG A 371 13.91 -32.95 49.58
CA ARG A 371 15.30 -32.47 49.38
C ARG A 371 16.34 -33.57 49.20
N THR A 372 16.00 -34.81 49.53
CA THR A 372 16.83 -35.99 49.29
C THR A 372 16.98 -36.29 47.79
N ASN A 373 16.02 -35.89 46.96
CA ASN A 373 16.10 -36.07 45.51
C ASN A 373 16.76 -34.84 44.85
N ILE A 374 18.07 -34.74 45.01
CA ILE A 374 18.89 -33.62 44.51
C ILE A 374 18.71 -33.43 43.00
N GLY A 375 18.69 -34.52 42.22
CA GLY A 375 18.52 -34.47 40.76
C GLY A 375 17.18 -33.87 40.35
N GLY A 376 16.08 -34.29 40.98
CA GLY A 376 14.75 -33.75 40.71
C GLY A 376 14.61 -32.28 41.10
N GLN A 377 15.23 -31.86 42.22
CA GLN A 377 15.24 -30.45 42.61
C GLN A 377 16.04 -29.58 41.64
N MET A 378 17.18 -30.06 41.12
CA MET A 378 17.95 -29.35 40.08
C MET A 378 17.16 -29.16 38.79
N VAL A 379 16.48 -30.21 38.31
CA VAL A 379 15.63 -30.13 37.11
C VAL A 379 14.48 -29.13 37.33
N GLY A 380 13.85 -29.16 38.51
CA GLY A 380 12.82 -28.19 38.86
C GLY A 380 13.33 -26.75 38.81
N ILE A 381 14.51 -26.49 39.38
CA ILE A 381 15.15 -25.16 39.37
C ILE A 381 15.49 -24.71 37.93
N TYR A 382 16.00 -25.59 37.07
CA TYR A 382 16.29 -25.25 35.68
C TYR A 382 15.04 -24.96 34.86
N LEU A 383 13.95 -25.72 35.07
CA LEU A 383 12.66 -25.48 34.41
C LEU A 383 12.01 -24.17 34.86
N VAL A 384 12.19 -23.79 36.13
CA VAL A 384 11.80 -22.48 36.64
C VAL A 384 12.49 -21.37 35.84
N CYS A 385 13.75 -21.53 35.44
CA CYS A 385 14.51 -20.52 34.67
C CYS A 385 14.09 -20.39 33.19
N CYS A 386 13.24 -21.29 32.67
CA CYS A 386 12.72 -21.21 31.31
C CYS A 386 11.64 -20.14 31.15
N ILE A 387 11.98 -18.85 31.21
CA ILE A 387 11.05 -17.74 30.94
C ILE A 387 11.23 -17.23 29.51
N SER A 388 10.11 -17.01 28.81
CA SER A 388 10.07 -16.28 27.53
C SER A 388 9.99 -14.77 27.75
N MET A 389 10.86 -14.01 27.08
CA MET A 389 10.73 -12.55 26.97
C MET A 389 9.52 -12.19 26.10
N ALA A 390 8.45 -11.71 26.73
CA ALA A 390 7.33 -11.10 26.02
C ALA A 390 7.53 -9.57 25.94
N GLN A 391 8.17 -9.08 24.88
CA GLN A 391 8.20 -7.65 24.55
C GLN A 391 7.95 -7.41 23.06
N ALA A 392 6.71 -7.08 22.70
CA ALA A 392 6.30 -6.15 21.62
C ALA A 392 4.85 -6.41 21.18
N ASN A 393 3.88 -5.60 21.63
CA ASN A 393 2.49 -5.66 21.13
C ASN A 393 1.77 -4.29 20.99
N THR A 394 2.48 -3.16 20.90
CA THR A 394 1.83 -1.85 20.68
C THR A 394 2.42 -1.05 19.51
N ALA A 395 1.55 -0.52 18.65
CA ALA A 395 1.89 0.40 17.55
C ALA A 395 1.59 1.88 17.93
N GLY A 396 2.36 2.82 17.34
CA GLY A 396 2.19 4.28 17.48
C GLY A 396 3.21 4.96 18.40
N HIS A 397 3.98 5.95 17.92
CA HIS A 397 5.22 6.43 18.60
C HIS A 397 5.01 7.03 20.02
N THR A 398 4.11 7.99 20.18
CA THR A 398 3.86 8.66 21.49
C THR A 398 3.14 7.76 22.48
N LYS A 399 2.08 7.07 22.03
CA LYS A 399 1.33 6.08 22.81
C LYS A 399 2.22 4.92 23.27
N LYS A 400 3.11 4.45 22.38
CA LYS A 400 4.11 3.41 22.66
C LYS A 400 5.13 3.84 23.70
N ASN A 401 5.65 5.07 23.63
CA ASN A 401 6.60 5.56 24.64
C ASN A 401 5.96 5.63 26.03
N PHE A 402 4.75 6.19 26.14
CA PHE A 402 4.06 6.30 27.43
C PHE A 402 3.67 4.93 27.98
N GLN A 403 3.14 4.04 27.13
CA GLN A 403 2.84 2.67 27.51
C GLN A 403 4.11 1.92 27.95
N TYR A 404 5.24 2.04 27.25
CA TYR A 404 6.49 1.42 27.67
C TYR A 404 6.98 1.92 29.02
N SER A 405 6.86 3.22 29.30
CA SER A 405 7.18 3.77 30.62
C SER A 405 6.31 3.14 31.71
N ILE A 406 5.00 3.01 31.49
CA ILE A 406 4.09 2.32 32.42
C ILE A 406 4.51 0.85 32.60
N LEU A 407 4.77 0.12 31.50
CA LEU A 407 5.19 -1.28 31.57
C LEU A 407 6.54 -1.45 32.28
N TYR A 408 7.48 -0.53 32.11
CA TYR A 408 8.76 -0.55 32.82
C TYR A 408 8.58 -0.27 34.32
N ILE A 409 7.68 0.64 34.71
CA ILE A 409 7.30 0.79 36.12
C ILE A 409 6.77 -0.55 36.66
N GLY A 410 5.94 -1.26 35.89
CA GLY A 410 5.48 -2.61 36.25
C GLY A 410 6.63 -3.62 36.41
N TYR A 411 7.61 -3.61 35.50
CA TYR A 411 8.84 -4.40 35.61
C TYR A 411 9.60 -4.11 36.91
N ALA A 412 9.82 -2.83 37.22
CA ALA A 412 10.57 -2.43 38.40
C ALA A 412 9.81 -2.71 39.71
N VAL A 413 8.49 -2.53 39.74
CA VAL A 413 7.63 -2.91 40.88
C VAL A 413 7.66 -4.42 41.09
N GLY A 414 7.61 -5.22 40.01
CA GLY A 414 7.75 -6.67 40.11
C GLY A 414 9.10 -7.08 40.71
N ASN A 415 10.20 -6.47 40.25
CA ASN A 415 11.54 -6.73 40.80
C ASN A 415 11.77 -6.15 42.20
N LEU A 416 10.95 -5.20 42.65
CA LEU A 416 10.92 -4.72 44.03
C LEU A 416 10.24 -5.72 44.96
N ILE A 417 9.09 -6.28 44.55
CA ILE A 417 8.28 -7.22 45.33
C ILE A 417 8.92 -8.62 45.36
N GLY A 418 9.44 -9.09 44.23
CA GLY A 418 10.01 -10.44 44.09
C GLY A 418 11.01 -10.84 45.18
N PRO A 419 12.01 -10.01 45.47
CA PRO A 419 12.94 -10.26 46.56
C PRO A 419 12.23 -10.41 47.94
N GLN A 420 11.17 -9.66 48.19
CA GLN A 420 10.45 -9.68 49.47
C GLN A 420 9.59 -10.94 49.69
N THR A 421 9.35 -11.75 48.67
CA THR A 421 8.57 -13.00 48.82
C THR A 421 9.38 -14.11 49.50
N PHE A 422 10.71 -14.01 49.50
CA PHE A 422 11.62 -14.95 50.14
C PHE A 422 11.97 -14.45 51.55
N ARG A 423 11.28 -15.00 52.56
CA ARG A 423 11.48 -14.64 53.97
C ARG A 423 12.55 -15.52 54.61
N GLU A 424 13.38 -14.92 55.46
CA GLU A 424 14.41 -15.64 56.20
C GLU A 424 13.83 -16.70 57.14
N GLU A 425 12.67 -16.43 57.76
CA GLU A 425 11.93 -17.38 58.62
C GLU A 425 11.59 -18.72 57.93
N GLN A 426 11.59 -18.73 56.59
CA GLN A 426 11.28 -19.91 55.80
C GLN A 426 12.54 -20.59 55.25
N ALA A 427 13.73 -20.10 55.58
CA ALA A 427 14.98 -20.77 55.24
C ALA A 427 15.08 -22.14 55.95
N PRO A 428 15.67 -23.16 55.31
CA PRO A 428 16.28 -23.17 53.97
C PRO A 428 15.30 -23.51 52.85
N ALA A 429 14.03 -23.84 53.18
CA ALA A 429 12.99 -24.34 52.28
C ALA A 429 12.43 -23.30 51.31
N TYR A 430 12.27 -22.06 51.79
CA TYR A 430 11.67 -20.92 51.11
C TYR A 430 10.32 -21.24 50.44
N THR A 431 9.47 -22.02 51.12
CA THR A 431 8.19 -22.50 50.59
C THR A 431 7.26 -21.36 50.15
N GLY A 432 7.20 -20.26 50.90
CA GLY A 432 6.39 -19.09 50.54
C GLY A 432 6.84 -18.40 49.25
N GLY A 433 8.15 -18.41 48.96
CA GLY A 433 8.69 -17.87 47.71
C GLY A 433 8.24 -18.66 46.48
N PHE A 434 8.29 -20.00 46.55
CA PHE A 434 7.82 -20.87 45.46
C PHE A 434 6.30 -20.81 45.26
N ILE A 435 5.53 -20.72 46.35
CA ILE A 435 4.07 -20.52 46.28
C ILE A 435 3.75 -19.17 45.62
N ALA A 436 4.45 -18.11 46.00
CA ALA A 436 4.28 -16.79 45.38
C ALA A 436 4.62 -16.82 43.88
N MET A 437 5.68 -17.54 43.49
CA MET A 437 6.04 -17.72 42.08
C MET A 437 4.97 -18.47 41.30
N LEU A 438 4.46 -19.58 41.85
CA LEU A 438 3.38 -20.36 41.24
C LEU A 438 2.12 -19.52 41.06
N ALA A 439 1.70 -18.79 42.10
CA ALA A 439 0.55 -17.89 42.05
C ALA A 439 0.74 -16.81 40.97
N CYS A 440 1.92 -16.19 40.90
CA CYS A 440 2.25 -15.18 39.90
C CYS A 440 2.17 -15.73 38.47
N TYR A 441 2.67 -16.94 38.20
CA TYR A 441 2.56 -17.55 36.87
C TYR A 441 1.12 -17.90 36.49
N CYS A 442 0.31 -18.39 37.44
CA CYS A 442 -1.13 -18.59 37.22
C CYS A 442 -1.83 -17.27 36.88
N ILE A 443 -1.55 -16.20 37.65
CA ILE A 443 -2.06 -14.86 37.37
C ILE A 443 -1.62 -14.36 35.99
N CYS A 444 -0.38 -14.62 35.57
CA CYS A 444 0.10 -14.28 34.23
C CYS A 444 -0.74 -14.96 33.14
N ILE A 445 -1.02 -16.26 33.28
CA ILE A 445 -1.87 -17.02 32.34
C ILE A 445 -3.29 -16.45 32.32
N SER A 446 -3.87 -16.15 33.47
CA SER A 446 -5.21 -15.54 33.55
C SER A 446 -5.25 -14.17 32.90
N LEU A 447 -4.27 -13.30 33.17
CA LEU A 447 -4.21 -11.94 32.59
C LEU A 447 -4.01 -11.97 31.07
N ILE A 448 -3.15 -12.84 30.55
CA ILE A 448 -2.94 -12.95 29.10
C ILE A 448 -4.14 -13.63 28.41
N ALA A 449 -4.86 -14.52 29.08
CA ALA A 449 -6.12 -15.08 28.59
C ALA A 449 -7.22 -14.01 28.52
N VAL A 450 -7.34 -13.17 29.56
CA VAL A 450 -8.25 -12.01 29.57
C VAL A 450 -7.88 -11.03 28.47
N TYR A 451 -6.59 -10.73 28.29
CA TYR A 451 -6.09 -9.91 27.20
C TYR A 451 -6.47 -10.50 25.83
N TRP A 452 -6.28 -11.81 25.65
CA TRP A 452 -6.61 -12.50 24.41
C TRP A 452 -8.12 -12.46 24.12
N VAL A 453 -8.97 -12.70 25.12
CA VAL A 453 -10.44 -12.60 25.00
C VAL A 453 -10.86 -11.17 24.68
N LEU A 454 -10.27 -10.17 25.34
CA LEU A 454 -10.57 -8.76 25.10
C LEU A 454 -10.18 -8.34 23.68
N VAL A 455 -9.00 -8.72 23.21
CA VAL A 455 -8.56 -8.46 21.83
C VAL A 455 -9.40 -9.22 20.81
N ALA A 456 -9.75 -10.48 21.07
CA ALA A 456 -10.64 -11.25 20.20
C ALA A 456 -12.05 -10.64 20.13
N ARG A 457 -12.58 -10.13 21.26
CA ARG A 457 -13.86 -9.41 21.31
C ARG A 457 -13.80 -8.08 20.57
N LEU A 458 -12.72 -7.31 20.72
CA LEU A 458 -12.53 -6.06 19.99
C LEU A 458 -12.38 -6.31 18.49
N ASN A 459 -11.61 -7.31 18.09
CA ASN A 459 -11.48 -7.70 16.68
C ASN A 459 -12.80 -8.16 16.09
N ARG A 460 -13.61 -8.93 16.82
CA ARG A 460 -14.98 -9.31 16.39
C ARG A 460 -15.95 -8.13 16.33
N ARG A 461 -15.85 -7.15 17.24
CA ARG A 461 -16.67 -5.92 17.17
C ARG A 461 -16.32 -5.06 15.95
N LEU A 462 -15.09 -5.16 15.46
CA LEU A 462 -14.63 -4.50 14.23
C LEU A 462 -14.95 -5.29 12.95
N GLU A 463 -15.48 -6.52 13.03
CA GLU A 463 -15.87 -7.34 11.86
C GLU A 463 -17.24 -6.96 11.26
N GLY A 464 -17.97 -6.02 11.87
CA GLY A 464 -19.29 -5.53 11.41
C GLY A 464 -19.44 -4.01 11.39
N VAL A 465 -18.35 -3.28 11.61
CA VAL A 465 -18.27 -1.83 11.41
C VAL A 465 -17.57 -1.64 10.08
N ASP A 466 -18.19 -0.95 9.12
CA ASP A 466 -17.47 -0.53 7.92
C ASP A 466 -16.21 0.21 8.38
N PRO A 467 -15.01 -0.18 7.90
CA PRO A 467 -13.76 0.40 8.35
C PRO A 467 -13.63 1.90 8.05
N GLU A 468 -14.63 2.54 7.43
CA GLU A 468 -14.67 3.97 7.12
C GLU A 468 -14.99 4.89 8.30
N SER A 469 -15.52 4.43 9.44
CA SER A 469 -15.85 5.35 10.56
C SER A 469 -14.77 5.52 11.64
N GLU A 470 -13.77 4.62 11.73
CA GLU A 470 -12.68 4.74 12.74
C GLU A 470 -11.26 4.53 12.18
N ALA A 471 -11.07 4.24 10.88
CA ALA A 471 -9.74 4.00 10.31
C ALA A 471 -8.99 5.26 9.86
N SER A 472 -8.99 6.32 10.68
CA SER A 472 -7.82 7.21 10.67
C SER A 472 -6.69 6.52 11.46
N ASN A 473 -5.78 5.86 10.73
CA ASN A 473 -4.51 5.24 11.19
C ASN A 473 -4.45 3.72 11.45
N LYS A 474 -4.81 2.90 10.45
CA LYS A 474 -4.09 1.63 10.24
C LYS A 474 -3.49 1.59 8.85
N HIS A 475 -2.28 2.13 8.74
CA HIS A 475 -1.41 1.92 7.59
C HIS A 475 -1.05 0.44 7.49
N VAL A 476 -1.75 -0.32 6.65
CA VAL A 476 -1.19 -1.53 6.05
C VAL A 476 -0.20 -1.04 4.99
N ARG A 477 1.11 -1.09 5.31
CA ARG A 477 2.15 -0.78 4.33
C ARG A 477 2.14 -1.88 3.26
N CYS A 478 1.64 -1.55 2.08
CA CYS A 478 2.13 -2.20 0.86
C CYS A 478 3.63 -1.85 0.71
N THR A 479 4.44 -2.83 0.35
CA THR A 479 5.84 -2.62 -0.03
C THR A 479 5.91 -1.60 -1.17
N GLU A 480 6.82 -0.62 -1.08
CA GLU A 480 7.09 0.32 -2.19
C GLU A 480 7.75 -0.40 -3.39
N GLU A 481 8.13 -1.68 -3.23
CA GLU A 481 8.53 -2.56 -4.31
C GLU A 481 7.35 -2.91 -5.22
N LYS A 482 7.47 -2.59 -6.51
CA LYS A 482 6.52 -3.03 -7.53
C LYS A 482 6.43 -4.57 -7.49
N PRO A 483 5.24 -5.16 -7.30
CA PRO A 483 5.12 -6.62 -7.27
C PRO A 483 5.63 -7.18 -8.60
N ARG A 484 6.61 -8.08 -8.52
CA ARG A 484 7.14 -8.80 -9.68
C ARG A 484 6.20 -9.97 -9.95
N CYS A 485 5.80 -10.18 -11.21
CA CYS A 485 5.04 -11.39 -11.52
C CYS A 485 5.95 -12.62 -11.29
N ARG A 486 5.36 -13.75 -10.87
CA ARG A 486 6.08 -15.02 -10.61
C ARG A 486 6.94 -15.47 -11.79
N ARG A 487 6.59 -15.06 -13.02
CA ARG A 487 7.35 -15.34 -14.24
C ARG A 487 8.63 -14.49 -14.34
N CYS A 488 8.57 -13.18 -14.08
CA CYS A 488 9.76 -12.33 -14.04
C CYS A 488 10.68 -12.67 -12.85
N GLU A 489 10.09 -13.11 -11.73
CA GLU A 489 10.83 -13.64 -10.58
C GLU A 489 11.59 -14.93 -10.94
N ARG A 490 10.95 -15.84 -11.69
CA ARG A 490 11.58 -17.08 -12.18
C ARG A 490 12.66 -16.85 -13.23
N LEU A 491 12.49 -15.84 -14.09
CA LEU A 491 13.41 -15.50 -15.18
C LEU A 491 14.46 -14.43 -14.80
N ASN A 492 14.43 -13.93 -13.57
CA ASN A 492 15.30 -12.88 -13.05
C ASN A 492 15.34 -11.58 -13.89
N LEU A 493 14.20 -11.18 -14.46
CA LEU A 493 14.04 -9.98 -15.30
C LEU A 493 13.36 -8.83 -14.54
N LYS A 494 13.67 -7.58 -14.92
CA LYS A 494 13.06 -6.37 -14.34
C LYS A 494 11.62 -6.21 -14.87
N CYS A 495 10.63 -6.35 -13.99
CA CYS A 495 9.22 -6.30 -14.37
C CYS A 495 8.78 -4.85 -14.67
N GLU A 496 8.62 -4.51 -15.96
CA GLU A 496 8.15 -3.18 -16.39
C GLU A 496 6.62 -3.00 -16.27
N ARG A 497 5.87 -4.08 -16.00
CA ARG A 497 4.42 -3.98 -15.77
C ARG A 497 4.17 -3.33 -14.43
N GLY A 498 3.96 -2.01 -14.44
CA GLY A 498 3.50 -1.27 -13.28
C GLY A 498 2.11 -1.74 -12.85
N LEU A 499 2.03 -2.76 -12.00
CA LEU A 499 0.91 -2.91 -11.08
C LEU A 499 0.93 -1.65 -10.20
N ARG A 500 0.09 -0.67 -10.55
CA ARG A 500 -0.24 0.44 -9.66
C ARG A 500 -1.17 -0.17 -8.64
N LEU A 501 -0.69 -0.32 -7.41
CA LEU A 501 -1.60 -0.48 -6.28
C LEU A 501 -2.43 0.81 -6.25
N MET A 502 -3.73 0.70 -6.52
CA MET A 502 -4.70 1.76 -6.20
C MET A 502 -5.13 1.52 -4.76
N TYR A 503 -5.29 2.59 -3.99
CA TYR A 503 -5.93 2.48 -2.69
C TYR A 503 -7.34 1.94 -2.87
N GLN A 504 -7.83 1.15 -1.92
CA GLN A 504 -9.20 0.61 -1.97
C GLN A 504 -10.23 1.75 -2.06
N GLU A 505 -9.90 2.90 -1.46
CA GLU A 505 -10.62 4.17 -1.50
C GLU A 505 -10.72 4.73 -2.94
N ASP A 506 -9.61 4.78 -3.68
CA ASP A 506 -9.58 5.20 -5.10
C ASP A 506 -10.37 4.24 -6.00
N ALA A 507 -10.42 2.95 -5.65
CA ALA A 507 -11.16 1.95 -6.41
C ALA A 507 -12.67 2.02 -6.13
N LEU A 508 -13.07 2.29 -4.88
CA LEU A 508 -14.46 2.49 -4.47
C LEU A 508 -15.03 3.82 -4.98
N GLN A 509 -14.27 4.92 -4.91
CA GLN A 509 -14.62 6.19 -5.56
C GLN A 509 -14.79 6.06 -7.08
N ARG A 510 -14.11 5.07 -7.69
CA ARG A 510 -14.23 4.74 -9.11
C ARG A 510 -15.23 3.62 -9.40
N GLY A 511 -16.03 3.20 -8.42
CA GLY A 511 -17.10 2.21 -8.59
C GLY A 511 -16.65 0.77 -8.86
N ILE A 512 -15.40 0.41 -8.53
CA ILE A 512 -14.84 -0.91 -8.82
C ILE A 512 -15.12 -1.85 -7.63
N SER A 513 -16.13 -2.71 -7.77
CA SER A 513 -16.47 -3.73 -6.76
C SER A 513 -15.55 -4.96 -6.83
N PHE A 514 -15.12 -5.48 -5.67
CA PHE A 514 -14.33 -6.73 -5.57
C PHE A 514 -15.23 -7.96 -5.36
N GLY A 515 -15.26 -8.90 -6.32
CA GLY A 515 -15.77 -10.28 -6.14
C GLY A 515 -14.60 -11.26 -5.94
N ARG A 516 -14.67 -12.31 -5.10
CA ARG A 516 -15.76 -13.26 -4.82
C ARG A 516 -16.08 -13.36 -3.32
N LYS A 517 -17.29 -12.98 -2.91
CA LYS A 517 -18.03 -13.69 -1.84
C LYS A 517 -18.81 -14.81 -2.51
N GLY A 518 -18.34 -16.05 -2.38
CA GLY A 518 -19.03 -17.24 -2.85
C GLY A 518 -18.61 -18.42 -1.99
N LYS A 519 -19.41 -18.71 -0.96
CA LYS A 519 -19.25 -19.85 -0.06
C LYS A 519 -19.31 -21.15 -0.85
N TRP A 520 -18.34 -22.04 -0.66
CA TRP A 520 -18.59 -23.47 -0.80
C TRP A 520 -18.66 -24.06 0.60
N SER A 521 -19.88 -24.34 1.06
CA SER A 521 -20.14 -25.13 2.26
C SER A 521 -21.10 -26.24 1.84
N LYS A 522 -20.62 -27.48 1.93
CA LYS A 522 -21.48 -28.66 1.93
C LYS A 522 -22.24 -28.67 3.25
N ASN A 523 -23.52 -28.31 3.21
CA ASN A 523 -24.54 -28.96 4.03
C ASN A 523 -25.92 -28.62 3.49
N ASN A 524 -26.64 -29.68 3.09
CA ASN A 524 -28.06 -29.66 2.79
C ASN A 524 -28.83 -29.30 4.05
N GLY A 525 -29.55 -28.19 4.01
CA GLY A 525 -30.54 -27.82 5.00
C GLY A 525 -31.50 -26.83 4.37
N LYS A 526 -32.70 -27.30 4.03
CA LYS A 526 -33.82 -26.47 3.58
C LYS A 526 -34.03 -25.34 4.60
N HIS A 527 -33.87 -24.10 4.18
CA HIS A 527 -34.45 -22.96 4.86
C HIS A 527 -35.11 -22.06 3.84
N GLU A 528 -36.38 -21.79 4.10
CA GLU A 528 -37.29 -20.95 3.35
C GLU A 528 -36.70 -19.56 3.10
N LEU A 529 -37.01 -19.04 1.91
CA LEU A 529 -36.68 -17.70 1.47
C LEU A 529 -37.51 -16.71 2.29
N SER A 530 -37.01 -16.29 3.45
CA SER A 530 -37.56 -15.14 4.16
C SER A 530 -37.27 -13.88 3.34
N SER A 531 -38.35 -13.16 3.07
CA SER A 531 -38.51 -11.88 2.39
C SER A 531 -37.35 -10.89 2.56
N PRO A 532 -37.06 -10.06 1.54
CA PRO A 532 -36.03 -9.04 1.62
C PRO A 532 -36.40 -8.02 2.70
N VAL A 533 -35.46 -7.82 3.61
CA VAL A 533 -35.45 -6.76 4.63
C VAL A 533 -35.46 -5.42 3.90
N HIS A 534 -36.55 -4.66 4.07
CA HIS A 534 -36.60 -3.23 3.79
C HIS A 534 -35.53 -2.52 4.62
N ILE A 535 -34.54 -1.94 3.95
CA ILE A 535 -33.71 -0.87 4.51
C ILE A 535 -34.07 0.37 3.71
N GLU A 536 -34.71 1.32 4.38
CA GLU A 536 -34.95 2.68 3.90
C GLU A 536 -33.60 3.35 3.63
N ALA A 537 -33.10 3.23 2.40
CA ALA A 537 -32.33 4.29 1.81
C ALA A 537 -33.33 5.39 1.46
N ALA A 538 -33.06 6.64 1.83
CA ALA A 538 -33.67 7.79 1.18
C ALA A 538 -33.14 7.87 -0.26
N SER A 539 -33.53 6.89 -1.07
CA SER A 539 -33.49 6.93 -2.52
C SER A 539 -34.70 7.72 -2.95
N TYR A 540 -34.49 8.95 -3.42
CA TYR A 540 -35.46 9.57 -4.31
C TYR A 540 -35.51 8.71 -5.57
N THR A 541 -36.52 7.84 -5.62
CA THR A 541 -36.89 7.12 -6.82
C THR A 541 -37.62 8.12 -7.70
N LEU A 542 -36.93 8.60 -8.74
CA LEU A 542 -37.62 9.23 -9.86
C LEU A 542 -38.50 8.15 -10.52
N PRO A 543 -39.83 8.36 -10.61
CA PRO A 543 -40.71 7.38 -11.23
C PRO A 543 -40.44 7.36 -12.74
N LEU A 544 -39.65 6.40 -13.20
CA LEU A 544 -39.29 6.17 -14.61
C LEU A 544 -40.53 5.97 -15.49
N ASP A 545 -41.61 5.47 -14.90
CA ASP A 545 -42.95 5.31 -15.45
C ASP A 545 -43.60 6.64 -15.90
N LYS A 546 -43.15 7.81 -15.39
CA LYS A 546 -43.55 9.14 -15.91
C LYS A 546 -42.77 9.61 -17.15
N TYR A 547 -41.70 8.90 -17.52
CA TYR A 547 -40.75 9.32 -18.57
C TYR A 547 -40.62 8.30 -19.72
N VAL A 548 -41.34 7.18 -19.65
CA VAL A 548 -41.44 6.20 -20.75
C VAL A 548 -42.07 6.89 -21.96
N GLY A 549 -41.31 7.00 -23.05
CA GLY A 549 -41.76 7.60 -24.32
C GLY A 549 -41.26 9.01 -24.63
N ARG A 550 -40.35 9.60 -23.81
CA ARG A 550 -39.69 10.89 -24.10
C ARG A 550 -38.18 10.71 -24.30
N TRP A 551 -37.63 11.39 -25.31
CA TRP A 551 -36.17 11.49 -25.53
C TRP A 551 -35.57 12.37 -24.42
N ILE A 552 -34.73 11.79 -23.55
CA ILE A 552 -34.09 12.52 -22.45
C ILE A 552 -32.59 12.24 -22.48
N PHE A 553 -31.79 13.29 -22.70
CA PHE A 553 -30.35 13.27 -22.46
C PHE A 553 -30.13 13.53 -20.97
N LEU A 554 -29.55 12.55 -20.25
CA LEU A 554 -29.26 12.69 -18.84
C LEU A 554 -28.05 13.62 -18.66
N ASN A 555 -28.31 14.87 -18.26
CA ASN A 555 -27.36 15.66 -17.50
C ASN A 555 -28.15 16.39 -16.43
N THR A 556 -27.89 16.06 -15.16
CA THR A 556 -28.46 16.76 -14.00
C THR A 556 -28.05 18.22 -14.08
N THR A 557 -29.01 19.13 -14.16
CA THR A 557 -28.76 20.57 -14.11
C THR A 557 -28.61 21.01 -12.66
N ASN A 558 -27.90 22.12 -12.42
CA ASN A 558 -27.62 22.66 -11.09
C ASN A 558 -28.89 22.94 -10.26
N SER A 559 -30.05 23.05 -10.92
CA SER A 559 -31.37 23.22 -10.31
C SER A 559 -31.91 22.00 -9.57
N ASP A 560 -31.31 20.81 -9.73
CA ASP A 560 -31.81 19.57 -9.14
C ASP A 560 -31.39 19.40 -7.65
N PHE A 561 -30.66 20.38 -7.07
CA PHE A 561 -30.11 20.32 -5.71
C PHE A 561 -30.74 21.28 -4.69
N ASP A 562 -31.71 22.11 -5.07
CA ASP A 562 -32.34 23.05 -4.13
C ASP A 562 -33.59 22.43 -3.47
N ILE A 563 -33.39 21.82 -2.29
CA ILE A 563 -34.46 21.56 -1.32
C ILE A 563 -34.03 22.12 0.04
N GLU A 564 -34.83 23.09 0.49
CA GLU A 564 -34.70 23.94 1.69
C GLU A 564 -34.58 23.16 3.02
N ASN A 565 -33.80 23.71 3.98
CA ASN A 565 -34.32 24.08 5.31
C ASN A 565 -33.30 24.82 6.22
N HIS A 566 -33.64 26.09 6.53
CA HIS A 566 -33.35 26.91 7.72
C HIS A 566 -32.02 27.71 7.85
N PRO A 567 -32.00 28.84 8.61
CA PRO A 567 -32.55 30.15 8.23
C PRO A 567 -31.55 31.32 8.41
N SER A 568 -31.82 32.44 7.73
CA SER A 568 -31.34 33.80 8.05
C SER A 568 -29.82 34.03 8.17
N THR A 569 -29.21 34.72 7.19
CA THR A 569 -28.93 36.17 7.29
C THR A 569 -28.45 36.66 5.92
N VAL A 570 -29.16 37.67 5.42
CA VAL A 570 -28.94 38.45 4.20
C VAL A 570 -27.53 39.01 4.12
N LEU A 571 -26.91 39.00 2.93
CA LEU A 571 -26.21 40.14 2.33
C LEU A 571 -26.14 39.94 0.81
N GLU A 572 -26.73 40.91 0.11
CA GLU A 572 -27.01 40.99 -1.33
C GLU A 572 -25.75 41.09 -2.20
N ALA A 573 -25.84 40.54 -3.41
CA ALA A 573 -25.18 41.07 -4.61
C ALA A 573 -26.05 40.69 -5.83
N ASP A 574 -26.47 41.72 -6.57
CA ASP A 574 -27.53 41.73 -7.57
C ASP A 574 -27.40 40.73 -8.74
N GLU A 575 -28.49 40.03 -9.04
CA GLU A 575 -28.79 39.50 -10.38
C GLU A 575 -29.47 40.60 -11.23
N PRO A 576 -29.15 40.72 -12.53
CA PRO A 576 -29.99 41.50 -13.43
C PRO A 576 -31.26 40.71 -13.77
N THR A 577 -32.38 41.37 -13.52
CA THR A 577 -33.77 40.93 -13.72
C THR A 577 -34.08 40.58 -15.17
N THR A 578 -34.83 39.49 -15.33
CA THR A 578 -35.57 39.10 -16.53
C THR A 578 -36.70 40.08 -16.82
N GLU A 579 -36.40 41.15 -17.56
CA GLU A 579 -37.34 41.92 -18.37
C GLU A 579 -36.53 42.47 -19.54
N ASP A 580 -36.47 41.71 -20.65
CA ASP A 580 -36.12 42.17 -22.03
C ASP A 580 -35.94 40.96 -22.98
N LEU A 581 -36.87 40.01 -22.98
CA LEU A 581 -36.84 38.85 -23.90
C LEU A 581 -38.15 38.67 -24.68
N SER A 582 -38.90 39.75 -24.88
CA SER A 582 -40.16 39.72 -25.64
C SER A 582 -40.22 40.69 -26.83
N GLU A 583 -39.09 41.03 -27.44
CA GLU A 583 -39.07 41.63 -28.77
C GLU A 583 -37.93 41.00 -29.58
N LEU A 584 -38.22 40.68 -30.85
CA LEU A 584 -37.34 40.07 -31.87
C LEU A 584 -37.39 38.55 -32.02
N GLU A 585 -38.59 37.99 -32.16
CA GLU A 585 -38.83 37.02 -33.23
C GLU A 585 -39.48 37.75 -34.43
N LEU A 586 -39.06 37.35 -35.64
CA LEU A 586 -39.52 37.73 -37.00
C LEU A 586 -38.85 38.92 -37.69
N GLU A 587 -37.85 38.65 -38.53
CA GLU A 587 -38.05 38.64 -40.00
C GLU A 587 -36.83 38.02 -40.73
N TYR A 588 -37.11 37.10 -41.65
CA TYR A 588 -36.17 36.52 -42.59
C TYR A 588 -35.78 37.56 -43.64
N GLN A 589 -34.48 37.73 -43.92
CA GLN A 589 -34.08 38.16 -45.26
C GLN A 589 -32.75 37.52 -45.69
N TYR A 590 -32.86 36.72 -46.75
CA TYR A 590 -31.76 36.29 -47.60
C TYR A 590 -30.98 37.51 -48.14
N LEU A 591 -29.67 37.33 -48.35
CA LEU A 591 -28.73 38.16 -49.12
C LEU A 591 -27.95 39.22 -48.31
N ASP A 592 -26.76 38.86 -47.82
CA ASP A 592 -25.49 39.50 -48.22
C ASP A 592 -24.27 38.78 -47.59
N LEU A 593 -23.78 37.71 -48.21
CA LEU A 593 -22.50 37.07 -47.82
C LEU A 593 -21.37 37.36 -48.82
N MET A 594 -21.54 38.39 -49.67
CA MET A 594 -20.57 38.73 -50.73
C MET A 594 -20.07 40.19 -50.67
N THR A 595 -20.27 40.90 -49.56
CA THR A 595 -19.71 42.26 -49.37
C THR A 595 -19.28 42.53 -47.93
N SER A 596 -18.26 41.84 -47.43
CA SER A 596 -17.40 42.43 -46.40
C SER A 596 -15.92 42.11 -46.63
N SER A 597 -15.19 43.17 -46.88
CA SER A 597 -13.75 43.24 -47.09
C SER A 597 -12.95 42.75 -45.87
N PHE A 598 -12.08 41.77 -46.08
CA PHE A 598 -10.88 41.44 -45.29
C PHE A 598 -11.00 41.56 -43.75
N ARG A 599 -11.99 40.89 -43.14
CA ARG A 599 -11.90 40.50 -41.72
C ARG A 599 -11.86 38.98 -41.60
N HIS A 600 -11.04 38.48 -40.68
CA HIS A 600 -10.94 37.03 -40.42
C HIS A 600 -12.32 36.49 -39.99
N PRO A 601 -12.78 35.32 -40.48
CA PRO A 601 -14.11 34.76 -40.16
C PRO A 601 -14.38 34.59 -38.66
N LEU A 602 -13.32 34.51 -37.85
CA LEU A 602 -13.40 34.40 -36.39
C LEU A 602 -13.44 35.75 -35.65
N ALA A 603 -13.39 36.88 -36.36
CA ALA A 603 -13.37 38.22 -35.73
C ALA A 603 -14.74 38.66 -35.19
N GLU A 604 -15.82 37.96 -35.55
CA GLU A 604 -17.20 38.22 -35.10
C GLU A 604 -17.53 37.54 -33.76
N TYR A 605 -16.65 36.64 -33.28
CA TYR A 605 -16.86 35.86 -32.06
C TYR A 605 -16.04 36.42 -30.89
N SER A 606 -16.42 36.06 -29.65
CA SER A 606 -15.66 36.46 -28.47
C SER A 606 -14.24 35.88 -28.50
N GLU A 607 -13.26 36.54 -27.86
CA GLU A 607 -11.85 36.08 -27.88
C GLU A 607 -11.70 34.59 -27.49
N VAL A 608 -12.52 34.12 -26.56
CA VAL A 608 -12.53 32.72 -26.11
C VAL A 608 -13.12 31.78 -27.17
N GLU A 609 -14.25 32.15 -27.78
CA GLU A 609 -14.87 31.35 -28.84
C GLU A 609 -13.98 31.27 -30.07
N SER A 610 -13.37 32.38 -30.47
CA SER A 610 -12.43 32.44 -31.60
C SER A 610 -11.22 31.54 -31.35
N TYR A 611 -10.65 31.55 -30.14
CA TYR A 611 -9.53 30.69 -29.77
C TYR A 611 -9.90 29.19 -29.81
N LEU A 612 -11.05 28.82 -29.23
CA LEU A 612 -11.49 27.42 -29.20
C LEU A 612 -11.89 26.90 -30.59
N LEU A 613 -12.53 27.73 -31.41
CA LEU A 613 -12.81 27.41 -32.81
C LEU A 613 -11.52 27.23 -33.61
N ASP A 614 -10.57 28.15 -33.48
CA ASP A 614 -9.26 28.06 -34.13
C ASP A 614 -8.53 26.78 -33.71
N TYR A 615 -8.55 26.46 -32.41
CA TYR A 615 -7.96 25.22 -31.90
C TYR A 615 -8.63 23.96 -32.45
N PHE A 616 -9.96 23.97 -32.66
CA PHE A 616 -10.63 22.85 -33.30
C PHE A 616 -10.20 22.71 -34.76
N ILE A 617 -10.19 23.81 -35.53
CA ILE A 617 -9.90 23.83 -36.97
C ILE A 617 -8.46 23.43 -37.27
N HIS A 618 -7.50 23.97 -36.52
CA HIS A 618 -6.07 23.74 -36.77
C HIS A 618 -5.47 22.62 -35.92
N GLY A 619 -6.03 22.36 -34.73
CA GLY A 619 -5.52 21.36 -33.79
C GLY A 619 -6.22 20.01 -33.87
N ILE A 620 -7.55 19.99 -33.73
CA ILE A 620 -8.32 18.74 -33.58
C ILE A 620 -8.70 18.15 -34.93
N GLY A 621 -9.38 18.94 -35.77
CA GLY A 621 -10.00 18.51 -37.01
C GLY A 621 -9.05 17.79 -37.98
N PRO A 622 -7.84 18.29 -38.27
CA PRO A 622 -6.90 17.64 -39.19
C PRO A 622 -6.47 16.24 -38.74
N ASN A 623 -6.60 15.93 -37.45
CA ASN A 623 -6.24 14.65 -36.85
C ASN A 623 -7.43 13.69 -36.69
N CYS A 624 -8.63 14.06 -37.15
CA CYS A 624 -9.84 13.23 -37.07
C CYS A 624 -10.07 12.35 -38.30
N ALA A 625 -9.32 12.54 -39.39
CA ALA A 625 -9.35 11.73 -40.60
C ALA A 625 -7.93 11.40 -41.09
N LEU A 626 -7.77 10.37 -41.93
CA LEU A 626 -6.47 9.95 -42.47
C LEU A 626 -6.00 10.81 -43.66
N SER A 627 -6.90 11.63 -44.22
CA SER A 627 -6.61 12.62 -45.26
C SER A 627 -6.92 14.01 -44.75
N GLN A 628 -6.04 14.96 -45.06
CA GLN A 628 -6.29 16.38 -44.80
C GLN A 628 -7.18 17.00 -45.89
N VAL A 629 -7.19 16.40 -47.08
CA VAL A 629 -7.95 16.89 -48.25
C VAL A 629 -9.41 16.45 -48.17
N ASP A 630 -9.64 15.21 -47.75
CA ASP A 630 -10.97 14.61 -47.60
C ASP A 630 -11.25 14.35 -46.12
N ASN A 631 -11.56 15.42 -45.39
CA ASN A 631 -11.83 15.40 -43.95
C ASN A 631 -13.22 15.97 -43.62
N PRO A 632 -14.22 15.12 -43.35
CA PRO A 632 -15.60 15.57 -43.12
C PRO A 632 -15.77 16.47 -41.89
N TYR A 633 -14.86 16.40 -40.90
CA TYR A 633 -14.91 17.31 -39.75
C TYR A 633 -14.55 18.76 -40.15
N ILE A 634 -13.68 18.93 -41.13
CA ILE A 634 -13.27 20.25 -41.64
C ILE A 634 -14.18 20.69 -42.80
N SER A 635 -14.53 19.79 -43.72
CA SER A 635 -15.31 20.15 -44.91
C SER A 635 -16.83 20.22 -44.68
N LEU A 636 -17.37 19.49 -43.71
CA LEU A 636 -18.83 19.46 -43.43
C LEU A 636 -19.15 20.07 -42.06
N ILE A 637 -18.54 19.58 -40.98
CA ILE A 637 -18.90 19.99 -39.62
C ILE A 637 -18.48 21.43 -39.29
N THR A 638 -17.28 21.84 -39.73
CA THR A 638 -16.77 23.20 -39.45
C THR A 638 -17.63 24.29 -40.12
N PRO A 639 -18.00 24.22 -41.42
CA PRO A 639 -18.91 25.19 -42.01
C PRO A 639 -20.28 25.24 -41.34
N LEU A 640 -20.84 24.09 -40.96
CA LEU A 640 -22.14 24.00 -40.30
C LEU A 640 -22.16 24.67 -38.92
N CYS A 641 -21.02 24.76 -38.22
CA CYS A 641 -20.97 25.38 -36.89
C CYS A 641 -21.14 26.90 -36.92
N PHE A 642 -20.81 27.55 -38.05
CA PHE A 642 -21.06 28.99 -38.22
C PHE A 642 -22.54 29.29 -38.45
N VAL A 643 -23.29 28.35 -39.02
CA VAL A 643 -24.74 28.48 -39.29
C VAL A 643 -25.58 28.06 -38.09
N HIS A 644 -25.23 26.94 -37.42
CA HIS A 644 -26.03 26.37 -36.33
C HIS A 644 -25.38 26.62 -34.95
N PRO A 645 -25.97 27.47 -34.09
CA PRO A 645 -25.43 27.78 -32.76
C PRO A 645 -25.33 26.56 -31.84
N THR A 646 -26.26 25.61 -31.98
CA THR A 646 -26.28 24.37 -31.18
C THR A 646 -25.05 23.51 -31.46
N LEU A 647 -24.68 23.36 -32.74
CA LEU A 647 -23.48 22.66 -33.16
C LEU A 647 -22.21 23.39 -32.73
N ARG A 648 -22.21 24.73 -32.83
CA ARG A 648 -21.08 25.57 -32.36
C ARG A 648 -20.77 25.32 -30.90
N ASN A 649 -21.78 25.33 -30.03
CA ASN A 649 -21.61 25.06 -28.60
C ASN A 649 -21.02 23.66 -28.36
N ALA A 650 -21.48 22.63 -29.08
CA ALA A 650 -20.93 21.27 -28.95
C ALA A 650 -19.45 21.19 -29.40
N LEU A 651 -19.08 21.91 -30.45
CA LEU A 651 -17.72 21.94 -31.00
C LEU A 651 -16.76 22.71 -30.07
N LEU A 652 -17.20 23.85 -29.51
CA LEU A 652 -16.47 24.60 -28.48
C LEU A 652 -16.24 23.75 -27.22
N ALA A 653 -17.25 23.00 -26.79
CA ALA A 653 -17.13 22.06 -25.68
C ALA A 653 -16.08 20.96 -25.97
N ALA A 654 -16.11 20.37 -27.17
CA ALA A 654 -15.11 19.39 -27.59
C ALA A 654 -13.67 19.96 -27.60
N ALA A 655 -13.49 21.20 -28.07
CA ALA A 655 -12.21 21.88 -28.09
C ALA A 655 -11.68 22.17 -26.68
N GLY A 656 -12.52 22.75 -25.81
CA GLY A 656 -12.15 23.06 -24.43
C GLY A 656 -11.85 21.81 -23.61
N ASN A 657 -12.61 20.73 -23.81
CA ASN A 657 -12.33 19.44 -23.18
C ASN A 657 -10.97 18.86 -23.61
N GLN A 658 -10.63 18.92 -24.90
CA GLN A 658 -9.35 18.42 -25.38
C GLN A 658 -8.16 19.21 -24.79
N LEU A 659 -8.28 20.54 -24.65
CA LEU A 659 -7.28 21.37 -23.97
C LEU A 659 -7.14 20.99 -22.48
N ARG A 660 -8.27 20.76 -21.81
CA ARG A 660 -8.30 20.23 -20.43
C ARG A 660 -7.55 18.91 -20.31
N LEU A 661 -7.74 17.99 -21.26
CA LEU A 661 -7.05 16.69 -21.29
C LEU A 661 -5.54 16.82 -21.52
N LEU A 662 -5.08 17.90 -22.18
CA LEU A 662 -3.67 18.22 -22.36
C LEU A 662 -3.06 19.01 -21.19
N GLY A 663 -3.87 19.38 -20.19
CA GLY A 663 -3.43 20.05 -18.96
C GLY A 663 -3.69 21.56 -18.90
N ASP A 664 -4.33 22.14 -19.90
CA ASP A 664 -4.74 23.54 -19.89
C ASP A 664 -6.10 23.71 -19.21
N THR A 665 -6.11 24.34 -18.04
CA THR A 665 -7.30 24.45 -17.18
C THR A 665 -8.08 25.76 -17.38
N ARG A 666 -7.61 26.65 -18.27
CA ARG A 666 -8.17 28.00 -18.45
C ARG A 666 -9.63 27.99 -18.90
N PHE A 667 -10.04 27.01 -19.71
CA PHE A 667 -11.35 26.97 -20.36
C PHE A 667 -12.33 25.97 -19.72
N ILE A 668 -12.06 25.48 -18.50
CA ILE A 668 -12.90 24.45 -17.86
C ILE A 668 -14.32 24.97 -17.63
N LYS A 669 -14.45 26.22 -17.16
CA LYS A 669 -15.75 26.83 -16.86
C LYS A 669 -16.56 27.00 -18.15
N GLU A 670 -15.92 27.52 -19.19
CA GLU A 670 -16.51 27.78 -20.51
C GLU A 670 -16.92 26.47 -21.18
N THR A 671 -16.10 25.42 -21.08
CA THR A 671 -16.43 24.08 -21.57
C THR A 671 -17.75 23.59 -20.99
N LEU A 672 -17.92 23.67 -19.65
CA LEU A 672 -19.16 23.25 -18.98
C LEU A 672 -20.38 24.08 -19.43
N ILE A 673 -20.20 25.39 -19.59
CA ILE A 673 -21.26 26.29 -20.08
C ILE A 673 -21.67 25.91 -21.51
N TYR A 674 -20.72 25.69 -22.42
CA TYR A 674 -21.01 25.32 -23.80
C TYR A 674 -21.66 23.94 -23.90
N THR A 675 -21.22 22.94 -23.10
CA THR A 675 -21.88 21.64 -23.02
C THR A 675 -23.33 21.76 -22.55
N SER A 676 -23.58 22.57 -21.50
CA SER A 676 -24.93 22.82 -20.98
C SER A 676 -25.83 23.49 -22.01
N ARG A 677 -25.32 24.51 -22.71
CA ARG A 677 -26.05 25.20 -23.79
C ARG A 677 -26.38 24.26 -24.95
N ALA A 678 -25.41 23.47 -25.41
CA ALA A 678 -25.62 22.51 -26.49
C ALA A 678 -26.72 21.49 -26.15
N LEU A 679 -26.72 20.94 -24.94
CA LEU A 679 -27.73 19.97 -24.49
C LEU A 679 -29.12 20.61 -24.32
N LYS A 680 -29.20 21.82 -23.77
CA LYS A 680 -30.47 22.56 -23.63
C LYS A 680 -31.08 22.83 -25.00
N SER A 681 -30.29 23.34 -25.94
CA SER A 681 -30.74 23.61 -27.31
C SER A 681 -31.10 22.34 -28.07
N LEU A 682 -30.36 21.25 -27.89
CA LEU A 682 -30.68 19.95 -28.49
C LEU A 682 -32.02 19.40 -27.98
N ASN A 683 -32.25 19.47 -26.66
CA ASN A 683 -33.50 19.01 -26.06
C ASN A 683 -34.69 19.85 -26.55
N GLN A 684 -34.51 21.16 -26.67
CA GLN A 684 -35.53 22.05 -27.24
C GLN A 684 -35.85 21.68 -28.70
N ALA A 685 -34.84 21.46 -29.55
CA ALA A 685 -35.04 21.10 -30.95
C ALA A 685 -35.79 19.76 -31.11
N ILE A 686 -35.45 18.76 -30.29
CA ILE A 686 -36.12 17.46 -30.28
C ILE A 686 -37.56 17.57 -29.76
N SER A 687 -37.79 18.35 -28.70
CA SER A 687 -39.14 18.57 -28.15
C SER A 687 -40.08 19.25 -29.14
N GLN A 688 -39.53 20.09 -30.02
CA GLN A 688 -40.25 20.78 -31.09
C GLN A 688 -40.33 19.95 -32.39
N ASN A 689 -39.77 18.73 -32.40
CA ASN A 689 -39.68 17.84 -33.56
C ASN A 689 -39.02 18.49 -34.80
N ARG A 690 -38.10 19.44 -34.58
CA ARG A 690 -37.32 20.12 -35.63
C ARG A 690 -35.95 19.44 -35.73
N ILE A 691 -35.87 18.37 -36.52
CA ILE A 691 -34.63 17.63 -36.74
C ILE A 691 -34.01 18.10 -38.06
N ASP A 692 -33.02 18.98 -37.96
CA ASP A 692 -32.23 19.49 -39.09
C ASP A 692 -30.82 18.87 -39.12
N ASP A 693 -30.06 19.15 -40.19
CA ASP A 693 -28.66 18.70 -40.36
C ASP A 693 -27.78 19.15 -39.19
N GLY A 694 -28.05 20.33 -38.61
CA GLY A 694 -27.37 20.88 -37.44
C GLY A 694 -27.59 20.07 -36.16
N VAL A 695 -28.81 19.59 -35.90
CA VAL A 695 -29.14 18.72 -34.76
C VAL A 695 -28.42 17.38 -34.86
N ILE A 696 -28.43 16.75 -36.04
CA ILE A 696 -27.74 15.47 -36.26
C ILE A 696 -26.23 15.63 -36.05
N ALA A 697 -25.63 16.68 -36.62
CA ALA A 697 -24.22 17.01 -36.41
C ALA A 697 -23.90 17.32 -34.94
N THR A 698 -24.83 17.94 -34.20
CA THR A 698 -24.67 18.20 -32.76
C THR A 698 -24.60 16.90 -31.98
N VAL A 699 -25.50 15.94 -32.26
CA VAL A 699 -25.48 14.61 -31.60
C VAL A 699 -24.17 13.89 -31.88
N LEU A 700 -23.64 13.99 -33.11
CA LEU A 700 -22.32 13.46 -33.45
C LEU A 700 -21.21 14.11 -32.62
N MET A 701 -21.20 15.44 -32.52
CA MET A 701 -20.16 16.16 -31.77
C MET A 701 -20.26 15.97 -30.25
N LEU A 702 -21.45 15.79 -29.68
CA LEU A 702 -21.63 15.38 -28.29
C LEU A 702 -21.13 13.95 -28.05
N CYS A 703 -21.43 13.02 -28.98
CA CYS A 703 -20.86 11.68 -28.94
C CYS A 703 -19.32 11.71 -29.00
N PHE A 704 -18.76 12.53 -29.90
CA PHE A 704 -17.32 12.74 -30.01
C PHE A 704 -16.71 13.34 -28.72
N HIS A 705 -17.38 14.33 -28.12
CA HIS A 705 -16.98 14.94 -26.86
C HIS A 705 -16.91 13.87 -25.75
N ASP A 706 -17.95 13.06 -25.59
CA ASP A 706 -18.06 12.07 -24.51
C ASP A 706 -17.12 10.87 -24.72
N ILE A 707 -16.86 10.47 -25.97
CA ILE A 707 -15.82 9.46 -26.29
C ILE A 707 -14.44 9.96 -25.88
N SER A 708 -14.18 11.25 -26.09
CA SER A 708 -12.93 11.90 -25.74
C SER A 708 -12.80 12.10 -24.23
N ASP A 709 -13.90 12.44 -23.55
CA ASP A 709 -13.96 12.66 -22.09
C ASP A 709 -14.11 11.36 -21.31
N GLU A 710 -12.99 10.72 -20.99
CA GLU A 710 -12.97 9.47 -20.23
C GLU A 710 -13.83 8.32 -20.81
N CYS A 711 -14.41 8.48 -22.01
CA CYS A 711 -15.39 7.61 -22.65
C CYS A 711 -16.66 7.44 -21.78
N ASP A 712 -17.31 8.54 -21.41
CA ASP A 712 -18.49 8.59 -20.53
C ASP A 712 -19.66 7.73 -21.06
N PRO A 713 -20.34 6.90 -20.25
CA PRO A 713 -21.47 6.09 -20.72
C PRO A 713 -22.54 6.85 -21.53
N SER A 714 -22.69 8.17 -21.34
CA SER A 714 -23.56 9.04 -22.14
C SER A 714 -23.31 8.96 -23.65
N TRP A 715 -22.07 8.66 -24.09
CA TRP A 715 -21.76 8.53 -25.52
C TRP A 715 -22.56 7.41 -26.19
N ILE A 716 -22.92 6.34 -25.47
CA ILE A 716 -23.81 5.29 -26.00
C ILE A 716 -25.22 5.83 -26.19
N THR A 717 -25.69 6.67 -25.27
CA THR A 717 -26.99 7.32 -25.37
C THR A 717 -27.03 8.22 -26.60
N HIS A 718 -25.99 9.04 -26.81
CA HIS A 718 -25.86 9.86 -28.02
C HIS A 718 -25.73 9.02 -29.30
N LEU A 719 -24.97 7.92 -29.26
CA LEU A 719 -24.84 6.97 -30.36
C LEU A 719 -26.19 6.36 -30.74
N HIS A 720 -26.93 5.83 -29.76
CA HIS A 720 -28.22 5.20 -29.99
C HIS A 720 -29.26 6.21 -30.45
N ALA A 721 -29.28 7.39 -29.86
CA ALA A 721 -30.13 8.48 -30.32
C ALA A 721 -29.78 8.86 -31.76
N GLY A 722 -28.49 8.96 -32.11
CA GLY A 722 -28.04 9.22 -33.48
C GLY A 722 -28.48 8.15 -34.48
N LEU A 723 -28.35 6.86 -34.14
CA LEU A 723 -28.83 5.75 -34.96
C LEU A 723 -30.35 5.75 -35.14
N GLU A 724 -31.10 6.10 -34.10
CA GLU A 724 -32.56 6.16 -34.15
C GLU A 724 -33.04 7.38 -34.94
N LEU A 725 -32.36 8.53 -34.80
CA LEU A 725 -32.60 9.72 -35.61
C LEU A 725 -32.37 9.42 -37.09
N LEU A 726 -31.29 8.72 -37.45
CA LEU A 726 -31.02 8.32 -38.84
C LEU A 726 -32.15 7.47 -39.45
N ASN A 727 -32.78 6.60 -38.67
CA ASN A 727 -33.93 5.81 -39.14
C ASN A 727 -35.17 6.69 -39.40
N HIS A 728 -35.32 7.80 -38.68
CA HIS A 728 -36.45 8.73 -38.84
C HIS A 728 -36.19 9.80 -39.91
N THR A 729 -34.94 10.20 -40.12
CA THR A 729 -34.54 11.28 -41.04
C THR A 729 -34.11 10.82 -42.42
N GLY A 730 -34.06 9.51 -42.70
CA GLY A 730 -33.59 8.94 -43.97
C GLY A 730 -34.24 9.47 -45.25
N SER A 731 -35.33 10.24 -45.16
CA SER A 731 -36.01 10.93 -46.27
C SER A 731 -35.92 12.47 -46.27
N HIS A 732 -35.32 13.11 -45.26
CA HIS A 732 -35.41 14.56 -45.01
C HIS A 732 -34.06 15.30 -44.89
N CYS A 733 -32.92 14.63 -45.07
CA CYS A 733 -31.59 15.27 -44.98
C CYS A 733 -31.25 16.03 -46.28
N GLU A 734 -30.86 17.31 -46.15
CA GLU A 734 -30.56 18.18 -47.30
C GLU A 734 -29.20 17.87 -47.94
N SER A 735 -28.23 17.37 -47.14
CA SER A 735 -26.88 17.03 -47.60
C SER A 735 -26.60 15.52 -47.61
N PRO A 736 -26.54 14.87 -48.80
CA PRO A 736 -26.24 13.43 -48.90
C PRO A 736 -24.84 13.07 -48.39
N SER A 737 -23.87 13.99 -48.51
CA SER A 737 -22.50 13.80 -48.01
C SER A 737 -22.44 13.78 -46.48
N LEU A 738 -23.23 14.62 -45.81
CA LEU A 738 -23.36 14.62 -44.35
C LEU A 738 -24.01 13.33 -43.87
N LEU A 739 -25.09 12.90 -44.52
CA LEU A 739 -25.78 11.65 -44.20
C LEU A 739 -24.84 10.44 -44.30
N LYS A 740 -24.03 10.35 -45.36
CA LYS A 740 -23.03 9.28 -45.54
C LYS A 740 -21.98 9.28 -44.43
N PHE A 741 -21.46 10.45 -44.07
CA PHE A 741 -20.48 10.59 -42.98
C PHE A 741 -21.07 10.20 -41.62
N VAL A 742 -22.23 10.74 -41.26
CA VAL A 742 -22.88 10.48 -39.97
C VAL A 742 -23.30 9.01 -39.84
N THR A 743 -23.81 8.41 -40.93
CA THR A 743 -24.15 6.98 -40.97
C THR A 743 -22.92 6.12 -40.71
N MET A 744 -21.81 6.37 -41.44
CA MET A 744 -20.55 5.66 -41.19
C MET A 744 -20.07 5.86 -39.75
N TYR A 745 -20.10 7.08 -39.24
CA TYR A 745 -19.67 7.40 -37.89
C TYR A 745 -20.41 6.58 -36.84
N PHE A 746 -21.75 6.65 -36.79
CA PHE A 746 -22.53 5.94 -35.77
C PHE A 746 -22.51 4.43 -35.97
N VAL A 747 -22.61 3.92 -37.20
CA VAL A 747 -22.58 2.47 -37.45
C VAL A 747 -21.23 1.87 -37.07
N ALA A 748 -20.12 2.50 -37.44
CA ALA A 748 -18.79 2.02 -37.08
C ALA A 748 -18.54 2.07 -35.56
N HIS A 749 -18.97 3.14 -34.88
CA HIS A 749 -18.86 3.27 -33.43
C HIS A 749 -19.66 2.20 -32.68
N ASP A 750 -20.88 1.88 -33.14
CA ASP A 750 -21.67 0.79 -32.58
C ASP A 750 -20.96 -0.57 -32.74
N ILE A 751 -20.60 -0.93 -33.97
CA ILE A 751 -19.97 -2.22 -34.29
C ILE A 751 -18.65 -2.40 -33.53
N MET A 752 -17.78 -1.38 -33.56
CA MET A 752 -16.48 -1.43 -32.90
C MET A 752 -16.62 -1.51 -31.38
N SER A 753 -17.62 -0.86 -30.79
CA SER A 753 -17.86 -0.97 -29.35
C SER A 753 -18.32 -2.36 -28.92
N ARG A 754 -19.13 -3.05 -29.75
CA ARG A 754 -19.55 -4.43 -29.51
C ARG A 754 -18.39 -5.42 -29.57
N THR A 755 -17.31 -5.08 -30.28
CA THR A 755 -16.10 -5.93 -30.27
C THR A 755 -15.40 -5.95 -28.91
N ALA A 756 -15.57 -4.91 -28.10
CA ALA A 756 -15.00 -4.78 -26.76
C ALA A 756 -15.86 -5.42 -25.64
N ALA A 757 -17.18 -5.29 -25.73
CA ALA A 757 -18.12 -5.71 -24.69
C ALA A 757 -18.73 -7.11 -24.92
N GLN A 758 -19.30 -7.70 -23.86
CA GLN A 758 -20.11 -8.92 -23.92
C GLN A 758 -21.45 -8.63 -23.21
N SER A 759 -22.29 -7.78 -23.82
CA SER A 759 -23.56 -7.37 -23.23
C SER A 759 -24.65 -8.39 -23.54
N LYS A 760 -25.35 -8.87 -22.51
CA LYS A 760 -26.42 -9.88 -22.60
C LYS A 760 -27.76 -9.35 -23.12
N THR A 761 -27.89 -8.03 -23.25
CA THR A 761 -29.14 -7.32 -23.54
C THR A 761 -29.14 -6.58 -24.87
N GLN A 762 -28.17 -6.84 -25.76
CA GLN A 762 -28.08 -6.12 -27.02
C GLN A 762 -29.06 -6.68 -28.06
N VAL A 763 -29.89 -5.78 -28.57
CA VAL A 763 -30.78 -6.01 -29.72
C VAL A 763 -29.92 -6.22 -30.96
N LYS A 764 -30.18 -7.30 -31.71
CA LYS A 764 -29.55 -7.54 -33.01
C LYS A 764 -29.95 -6.42 -33.97
N ARG A 765 -29.01 -5.57 -34.36
CA ARG A 765 -29.23 -4.47 -35.30
C ARG A 765 -28.57 -4.83 -36.64
N ARG A 766 -29.40 -4.93 -37.69
CA ARG A 766 -28.91 -5.00 -39.06
C ARG A 766 -28.77 -3.58 -39.59
N TYR A 767 -27.58 -3.25 -40.08
CA TYR A 767 -27.31 -1.98 -40.74
C TYR A 767 -27.34 -2.19 -42.25
N SER A 768 -28.10 -1.37 -42.95
CA SER A 768 -28.06 -1.25 -44.40
C SER A 768 -27.27 -0.01 -44.78
N TRP A 769 -26.28 -0.16 -45.64
CA TRP A 769 -25.58 0.97 -46.27
C TRP A 769 -26.48 1.58 -47.36
N THR A 770 -26.22 2.82 -47.75
CA THR A 770 -26.99 3.49 -48.82
C THR A 770 -26.77 2.81 -50.17
N GLU A 771 -27.81 2.76 -51.03
CA GLU A 771 -27.82 1.97 -52.27
C GLU A 771 -26.70 2.31 -53.28
N ASN A 772 -26.13 3.51 -53.21
CA ASN A 772 -25.08 4.00 -54.13
C ASN A 772 -23.65 3.94 -53.55
N ASP A 773 -23.43 3.28 -52.42
CA ASP A 773 -22.10 3.21 -51.80
C ASP A 773 -21.23 2.08 -52.36
N ASP A 774 -19.99 2.41 -52.72
CA ASP A 774 -18.94 1.40 -52.92
C ASP A 774 -18.61 0.76 -51.56
N LEU A 775 -18.88 -0.54 -51.46
CA LEU A 775 -18.69 -1.33 -50.26
C LEU A 775 -17.24 -1.74 -50.03
N ASP A 776 -16.43 -1.78 -51.08
CA ASP A 776 -15.04 -2.21 -51.06
C ASP A 776 -14.06 -1.02 -50.95
N GLU A 777 -14.53 0.21 -51.24
CA GLU A 777 -13.78 1.45 -51.03
C GLU A 777 -13.44 1.72 -49.55
N ILE A 778 -12.18 2.11 -49.27
CA ILE A 778 -11.69 2.44 -47.93
C ILE A 778 -12.24 3.80 -47.48
N ASP A 779 -12.93 3.82 -46.34
CA ASP A 779 -13.38 5.06 -45.70
C ASP A 779 -12.20 5.82 -45.06
N MET A 780 -12.14 7.14 -45.25
CA MET A 780 -11.00 7.97 -44.82
C MET A 780 -11.01 8.30 -43.32
N VAL A 781 -12.15 8.11 -42.65
CA VAL A 781 -12.27 8.29 -41.19
C VAL A 781 -11.96 6.97 -40.49
N MET A 782 -12.56 5.88 -40.96
CA MET A 782 -12.42 4.56 -40.34
C MET A 782 -11.17 3.80 -40.82
N GLY A 783 -10.64 4.07 -42.01
CA GLY A 783 -9.48 3.37 -42.57
C GLY A 783 -9.76 1.92 -42.97
N CYS A 784 -11.02 1.58 -43.28
CA CYS A 784 -11.43 0.29 -43.82
C CYS A 784 -12.72 0.41 -44.64
N SER A 785 -13.02 -0.63 -45.42
CA SER A 785 -14.23 -0.67 -46.24
C SER A 785 -15.49 -1.00 -45.44
N ARG A 786 -16.65 -0.58 -45.95
CA ARG A 786 -17.98 -0.88 -45.40
C ARG A 786 -18.24 -2.39 -45.34
N ARG A 787 -17.74 -3.14 -46.31
CA ARG A 787 -17.80 -4.59 -46.34
C ARG A 787 -17.03 -5.24 -45.20
N LEU A 788 -15.82 -4.75 -44.88
CA LEU A 788 -15.08 -5.24 -43.72
C LEU A 788 -15.84 -4.96 -42.41
N MET A 789 -16.41 -3.76 -42.29
CA MET A 789 -17.21 -3.38 -41.12
C MET A 789 -18.43 -4.30 -40.93
N SER A 790 -19.10 -4.67 -42.03
CA SER A 790 -20.22 -5.61 -42.03
C SER A 790 -19.81 -7.01 -41.59
N LEU A 791 -18.65 -7.50 -42.04
CA LEU A 791 -18.11 -8.79 -41.59
C LEU A 791 -17.74 -8.77 -40.10
N ILE A 792 -17.22 -7.66 -39.57
CA ILE A 792 -16.94 -7.50 -38.13
C ILE A 792 -18.25 -7.51 -37.31
N ASN A 793 -19.31 -6.90 -37.84
CA ASN A 793 -20.65 -6.98 -37.27
C ASN A 793 -21.15 -8.42 -37.19
N ASP A 794 -21.06 -9.18 -38.28
CA ASP A 794 -21.51 -10.58 -38.34
C ASP A 794 -20.77 -11.46 -37.32
N ILE A 795 -19.47 -11.25 -37.13
CA ILE A 795 -18.67 -11.94 -36.10
C ILE A 795 -19.21 -11.63 -34.70
N SER A 796 -19.54 -10.37 -34.43
CA SER A 796 -20.01 -9.92 -33.13
C SER A 796 -21.43 -10.40 -32.83
N ASP A 797 -22.30 -10.45 -33.85
CA ASP A 797 -23.65 -11.02 -33.76
C ASP A 797 -23.60 -12.53 -33.46
N MET A 798 -22.80 -13.31 -34.21
CA MET A 798 -22.62 -14.74 -33.96
C MET A 798 -22.05 -15.03 -32.55
N ALA A 799 -21.09 -14.22 -32.10
CA ALA A 799 -20.52 -14.37 -30.77
C ALA A 799 -21.56 -14.10 -29.65
N THR A 800 -22.54 -13.22 -29.93
CA THR A 800 -23.63 -12.92 -29.00
C THR A 800 -24.64 -14.06 -28.96
N GLU A 801 -25.02 -14.63 -30.11
CA GLU A 801 -25.89 -15.82 -30.23
C GLU A 801 -25.36 -16.99 -29.36
N LEU A 802 -24.07 -17.32 -29.50
CA LEU A 802 -23.42 -18.39 -28.73
C LEU A 802 -23.43 -18.19 -27.21
N SER A 803 -23.48 -16.94 -26.75
CA SER A 803 -23.45 -16.60 -25.33
C SER A 803 -24.81 -16.76 -24.66
N ILE A 804 -25.90 -16.72 -25.43
CA ILE A 804 -27.28 -16.87 -24.95
C ILE A 804 -27.63 -18.36 -24.80
N ASP A 805 -27.17 -19.23 -25.73
CA ASP A 805 -27.49 -20.67 -25.70
C ASP A 805 -26.74 -21.46 -24.62
N THR A 806 -25.68 -20.93 -24.02
CA THR A 806 -24.93 -21.64 -22.96
C THR A 806 -25.68 -21.81 -21.63
N GLN A 807 -26.93 -21.33 -21.52
CA GLN A 807 -27.83 -21.55 -20.37
C GLN A 807 -28.96 -22.57 -20.64
N LYS A 808 -29.19 -23.00 -21.88
CA LYS A 808 -30.12 -24.10 -22.19
C LYS A 808 -29.33 -25.40 -22.29
N GLU A 809 -29.17 -26.10 -21.17
CA GLU A 809 -28.88 -27.53 -21.22
C GLU A 809 -30.11 -28.22 -21.85
N PHE A 810 -30.06 -28.53 -23.14
CA PHE A 810 -30.51 -29.80 -23.75
C PHE A 810 -30.31 -29.79 -25.29
N GLN A 811 -29.69 -30.86 -25.79
CA GLN A 811 -29.46 -31.29 -27.20
C GLN A 811 -28.21 -30.77 -27.94
N PRO A 812 -27.12 -31.57 -28.01
CA PRO A 812 -25.97 -31.29 -28.87
C PRO A 812 -25.83 -32.35 -29.98
N LYS A 813 -26.06 -31.97 -31.25
CA LYS A 813 -25.43 -32.60 -32.44
C LYS A 813 -25.69 -31.87 -33.76
N GLU A 814 -26.85 -31.25 -33.97
CA GLU A 814 -27.16 -30.54 -35.24
C GLU A 814 -26.71 -29.06 -35.25
N GLU A 815 -26.81 -28.33 -34.12
CA GLU A 815 -26.43 -26.91 -34.03
C GLU A 815 -24.92 -26.64 -34.21
N ASP A 816 -24.06 -27.61 -33.88
CA ASP A 816 -22.60 -27.46 -34.02
C ASP A 816 -22.13 -27.51 -35.50
N GLN A 817 -22.94 -28.05 -36.43
CA GLN A 817 -22.60 -28.07 -37.87
C GLN A 817 -22.95 -26.73 -38.57
N ASP A 818 -24.08 -26.11 -38.24
CA ASP A 818 -24.49 -24.81 -38.80
C ASP A 818 -23.49 -23.70 -38.42
N LEU A 819 -23.09 -23.66 -37.15
CA LEU A 819 -22.13 -22.69 -36.64
C LEU A 819 -20.77 -22.75 -37.35
N ASN A 820 -20.26 -23.96 -37.57
CA ASN A 820 -18.99 -24.18 -38.26
C ASN A 820 -19.09 -23.75 -39.73
N THR A 821 -20.25 -23.97 -40.37
CA THR A 821 -20.51 -23.55 -41.75
C THR A 821 -20.51 -22.03 -41.88
N ARG A 822 -21.24 -21.33 -41.00
CA ARG A 822 -21.28 -19.86 -40.95
C ARG A 822 -19.91 -19.25 -40.62
N THR A 823 -19.16 -19.85 -39.69
CA THR A 823 -17.80 -19.43 -39.34
C THR A 823 -16.84 -19.55 -40.53
N ASN A 824 -16.92 -20.66 -41.28
CA ASN A 824 -16.08 -20.88 -42.45
C ASN A 824 -16.46 -19.94 -43.62
N ALA A 825 -17.75 -19.64 -43.80
CA ALA A 825 -18.20 -18.68 -44.80
C ALA A 825 -17.60 -17.28 -44.54
N ILE A 826 -17.66 -16.79 -43.30
CA ILE A 826 -17.07 -15.49 -42.93
C ILE A 826 -15.55 -15.52 -43.03
N ARG A 827 -14.90 -16.64 -42.69
CA ARG A 827 -13.46 -16.81 -42.88
C ARG A 827 -13.04 -16.72 -44.34
N SER A 828 -13.80 -17.35 -45.26
CA SER A 828 -13.56 -17.23 -46.71
C SER A 828 -13.77 -15.79 -47.17
N ALA A 829 -14.90 -15.18 -46.79
CA ALA A 829 -15.21 -13.79 -47.14
C ALA A 829 -14.11 -12.81 -46.68
N LEU A 830 -13.56 -12.97 -45.48
CA LEU A 830 -12.44 -12.16 -44.99
C LEU A 830 -11.13 -12.45 -45.73
N SER A 831 -10.91 -13.68 -46.19
CA SER A 831 -9.70 -14.07 -46.92
C SER A 831 -9.69 -13.52 -48.34
N ASP A 832 -10.86 -13.50 -48.99
CA ASP A 832 -11.06 -13.04 -50.37
C ASP A 832 -11.31 -11.53 -50.48
N LEU A 833 -11.55 -10.84 -49.35
CA LEU A 833 -11.84 -9.41 -49.32
C LEU A 833 -10.64 -8.58 -49.81
N LYS A 834 -10.87 -7.81 -50.88
CA LYS A 834 -9.94 -6.78 -51.38
C LYS A 834 -10.57 -5.41 -51.14
N GLN A 835 -9.82 -4.52 -50.49
CA GLN A 835 -10.26 -3.16 -50.22
C GLN A 835 -9.58 -2.23 -51.24
N THR A 836 -10.34 -1.32 -51.85
CA THR A 836 -9.88 -0.40 -52.90
C THR A 836 -9.60 0.99 -52.31
N LEU A 837 -8.55 1.65 -52.80
CA LEU A 837 -8.23 3.03 -52.40
C LEU A 837 -9.15 4.00 -53.14
N PRO A 838 -9.59 5.10 -52.49
CA PRO A 838 -10.26 6.20 -53.17
C PRO A 838 -9.39 6.79 -54.28
N THR A 839 -10.02 7.25 -55.37
CA THR A 839 -9.32 7.77 -56.56
C THR A 839 -8.36 8.92 -56.25
N HIS A 840 -8.68 9.76 -55.28
CA HIS A 840 -7.87 10.91 -54.86
C HIS A 840 -6.70 10.53 -53.92
N SER A 841 -6.61 9.27 -53.47
CA SER A 841 -5.62 8.77 -52.51
C SER A 841 -4.84 7.57 -53.05
N ALA A 842 -4.74 7.40 -54.38
CA ALA A 842 -4.14 6.24 -55.02
C ALA A 842 -2.66 6.00 -54.62
N ASP A 843 -1.91 7.05 -54.29
CA ASP A 843 -0.48 6.99 -53.95
C ASP A 843 -0.21 6.68 -52.45
N ARG A 844 -1.26 6.52 -51.64
CA ARG A 844 -1.17 6.36 -50.18
C ARG A 844 -1.08 4.90 -49.74
N ASP A 845 0.13 4.33 -49.86
CA ASP A 845 0.46 2.96 -49.42
C ASP A 845 0.16 2.70 -47.92
N ASP A 846 0.19 3.75 -47.09
CA ASP A 846 -0.13 3.68 -45.67
C ASP A 846 -1.59 3.32 -45.41
N LEU A 847 -2.53 3.84 -46.22
CA LEU A 847 -3.96 3.54 -46.11
C LEU A 847 -4.26 2.07 -46.44
N SER A 848 -3.66 1.58 -47.51
CA SER A 848 -3.76 0.16 -47.91
C SER A 848 -3.23 -0.77 -46.81
N LYS A 849 -2.11 -0.40 -46.17
CA LYS A 849 -1.57 -1.14 -45.01
C LYS A 849 -2.50 -1.10 -43.79
N ILE A 850 -3.11 0.04 -43.46
CA ILE A 850 -4.07 0.14 -42.35
C ILE A 850 -5.29 -0.76 -42.60
N ALA A 851 -5.84 -0.71 -43.82
CA ALA A 851 -6.96 -1.53 -44.23
C ALA A 851 -6.64 -3.04 -44.15
N GLU A 852 -5.45 -3.44 -44.60
CA GLU A 852 -4.97 -4.82 -44.51
C GLU A 852 -4.75 -5.27 -43.07
N ILE A 853 -4.19 -4.41 -42.21
CA ILE A 853 -4.04 -4.67 -40.77
C ILE A 853 -5.42 -4.93 -40.14
N LYS A 854 -6.44 -4.12 -40.47
CA LYS A 854 -7.81 -4.32 -39.96
C LYS A 854 -8.41 -5.64 -40.47
N ARG A 855 -8.19 -6.02 -41.73
CA ARG A 855 -8.65 -7.31 -42.28
C ARG A 855 -7.99 -8.51 -41.58
N LEU A 856 -6.66 -8.50 -41.41
CA LEU A 856 -5.93 -9.53 -40.68
C LEU A 856 -6.35 -9.60 -39.20
N THR A 857 -6.61 -8.44 -38.61
CA THR A 857 -7.14 -8.35 -37.24
C THR A 857 -8.54 -8.95 -37.14
N ALA A 858 -9.42 -8.76 -38.12
CA ALA A 858 -10.74 -9.39 -38.16
C ALA A 858 -10.66 -10.92 -38.23
N LEU A 859 -9.69 -11.48 -38.96
CA LEU A 859 -9.40 -12.92 -38.95
C LEU A 859 -8.94 -13.41 -37.57
N LEU A 860 -8.07 -12.64 -36.90
CA LEU A 860 -7.65 -12.95 -35.52
C LEU A 860 -8.82 -12.82 -34.53
N TYR A 861 -9.70 -11.85 -34.72
CA TYR A 861 -10.89 -11.65 -33.90
C TYR A 861 -11.88 -12.81 -34.05
N LEU A 862 -12.13 -13.28 -35.28
CA LEU A 862 -12.95 -14.45 -35.58
C LEU A 862 -12.44 -15.71 -34.87
N THR A 863 -11.13 -15.97 -34.95
CA THR A 863 -10.52 -17.18 -34.35
C THR A 863 -10.56 -17.16 -32.83
N GLU A 864 -10.40 -15.98 -32.21
CA GLU A 864 -10.43 -15.87 -30.75
C GLU A 864 -11.85 -15.82 -30.16
N ARG A 865 -12.85 -15.31 -30.90
CA ARG A 865 -14.23 -15.18 -30.40
C ARG A 865 -15.05 -16.48 -30.44
N LEU A 866 -14.90 -17.31 -31.48
CA LEU A 866 -15.81 -18.45 -31.75
C LEU A 866 -15.21 -19.82 -31.37
N LYS A 867 -14.32 -19.87 -30.38
CA LYS A 867 -13.46 -21.04 -30.10
C LYS A 867 -14.22 -22.25 -29.53
N LYS A 868 -14.66 -23.18 -30.40
CA LYS A 868 -15.05 -24.56 -30.06
C LYS A 868 -14.37 -25.56 -31.01
N ASN A 869 -13.59 -26.50 -30.45
CA ASN A 869 -12.94 -27.66 -31.07
C ASN A 869 -12.14 -27.45 -32.38
N GLU A 870 -10.84 -27.24 -32.26
CA GLU A 870 -9.89 -27.30 -33.40
C GLU A 870 -9.59 -28.76 -33.77
N GLN A 871 -10.14 -29.23 -34.89
CA GLN A 871 -9.63 -30.38 -35.65
C GLN A 871 -9.17 -30.01 -37.07
N GLN A 872 -9.03 -28.72 -37.41
CA GLN A 872 -8.61 -28.30 -38.75
C GLN A 872 -7.36 -27.40 -38.74
N PRO A 873 -6.55 -27.45 -39.82
CA PRO A 873 -5.24 -26.82 -39.89
C PRO A 873 -5.40 -25.31 -40.04
N THR A 874 -5.48 -24.60 -38.92
CA THR A 874 -5.54 -23.14 -38.87
C THR A 874 -4.26 -22.54 -39.44
N LEU A 875 -4.36 -21.46 -40.24
CA LEU A 875 -3.28 -20.50 -40.40
C LEU A 875 -2.81 -20.15 -38.98
N SER A 876 -1.59 -20.57 -38.63
CA SER A 876 -1.17 -20.59 -37.23
C SER A 876 -1.41 -19.20 -36.64
N LYS A 877 -2.19 -19.10 -35.56
CA LYS A 877 -2.42 -17.84 -34.82
C LYS A 877 -1.13 -17.03 -34.64
N ARG A 878 0.00 -17.73 -34.44
CA ARG A 878 1.33 -17.16 -34.34
C ARG A 878 1.76 -16.39 -35.59
N TYR A 879 1.44 -16.89 -36.78
CA TYR A 879 1.68 -16.21 -38.05
C TYR A 879 0.86 -14.91 -38.15
N LEU A 880 -0.45 -14.95 -37.88
CA LEU A 880 -1.30 -13.75 -37.90
C LEU A 880 -0.76 -12.65 -36.96
N VAL A 881 -0.47 -13.01 -35.72
CA VAL A 881 0.09 -12.07 -34.73
C VAL A 881 1.40 -11.46 -35.21
N ASN A 882 2.33 -12.26 -35.74
CA ASN A 882 3.61 -11.78 -36.22
C ASN A 882 3.46 -10.83 -37.41
N THR A 883 2.60 -11.17 -38.38
CA THR A 883 2.36 -10.35 -39.57
C THR A 883 1.73 -9.01 -39.20
N ILE A 884 0.71 -9.01 -38.34
CA ILE A 884 0.06 -7.78 -37.88
C ILE A 884 1.05 -6.87 -37.15
N ILE A 885 1.86 -7.41 -36.22
CA ILE A 885 2.86 -6.62 -35.48
C ILE A 885 3.91 -6.03 -36.42
N ARG A 886 4.38 -6.81 -37.40
CA ARG A 886 5.35 -6.34 -38.40
C ARG A 886 4.78 -5.19 -39.22
N GLN A 887 3.53 -5.28 -39.67
CA GLN A 887 2.89 -4.21 -40.43
C GLN A 887 2.64 -2.96 -39.57
N ILE A 888 2.12 -3.10 -38.36
CA ILE A 888 1.93 -1.97 -37.41
C ILE A 888 3.26 -1.29 -37.09
N SER A 889 4.37 -2.03 -37.04
CA SER A 889 5.68 -1.45 -36.73
C SER A 889 6.14 -0.40 -37.76
N SER A 890 5.66 -0.51 -39.01
CA SER A 890 6.01 0.39 -40.12
C SER A 890 5.13 1.64 -40.22
N LEU A 891 4.07 1.75 -39.41
CA LEU A 891 3.10 2.85 -39.48
C LEU A 891 3.26 3.84 -38.31
N PRO A 892 2.84 5.10 -38.51
CA PRO A 892 2.76 6.09 -37.44
C PRO A 892 1.66 5.74 -36.43
N ASP A 893 1.74 6.33 -35.23
CA ASP A 893 0.74 6.14 -34.17
C ASP A 893 -0.55 6.90 -34.53
N SER A 894 -1.52 6.19 -35.14
CA SER A 894 -2.83 6.73 -35.53
C SER A 894 -3.97 6.14 -34.71
N ALA A 895 -5.05 6.91 -34.49
CA ALA A 895 -6.26 6.47 -33.80
C ALA A 895 -6.89 5.23 -34.47
N THR A 896 -6.77 5.09 -35.79
CA THR A 896 -7.31 3.94 -36.54
C THR A 896 -6.66 2.60 -36.20
N LEU A 897 -5.48 2.61 -35.55
CA LEU A 897 -4.79 1.42 -35.05
C LEU A 897 -5.27 0.98 -33.66
N LEU A 898 -6.20 1.71 -33.04
CA LEU A 898 -6.71 1.42 -31.69
C LEU A 898 -7.37 0.04 -31.62
N TRP A 899 -8.28 -0.27 -32.54
CA TRP A 899 -8.96 -1.57 -32.60
C TRP A 899 -7.99 -2.74 -32.88
N PRO A 900 -7.08 -2.68 -33.88
CA PRO A 900 -6.03 -3.69 -34.07
C PRO A 900 -5.19 -3.98 -32.83
N LEU A 901 -4.72 -2.94 -32.14
CA LEU A 901 -3.92 -3.09 -30.92
C LEU A 901 -4.75 -3.68 -29.78
N PHE A 902 -6.04 -3.33 -29.67
CA PHE A 902 -6.95 -3.89 -28.69
C PHE A 902 -7.19 -5.39 -28.91
N VAL A 903 -7.48 -5.81 -30.15
CA VAL A 903 -7.70 -7.22 -30.49
C VAL A 903 -6.42 -8.04 -30.28
N LEU A 904 -5.25 -7.52 -30.70
CA LEU A 904 -3.95 -8.16 -30.42
C LEU A 904 -3.74 -8.35 -28.92
N GLY A 905 -4.04 -7.32 -28.11
CA GLY A 905 -3.91 -7.39 -26.66
C GLY A 905 -4.81 -8.44 -26.01
N ASN A 906 -6.00 -8.68 -26.56
CA ASN A 906 -6.95 -9.68 -26.05
C ASN A 906 -6.76 -11.09 -26.66
N SER A 907 -5.98 -11.20 -27.75
CA SER A 907 -5.63 -12.46 -28.40
C SER A 907 -4.68 -13.35 -27.60
N GLY A 908 -4.25 -12.93 -26.40
CA GLY A 908 -3.46 -13.77 -25.48
C GLY A 908 -2.09 -14.11 -26.04
N LEU A 909 -1.35 -13.06 -26.36
CA LEU A 909 0.04 -13.11 -26.80
C LEU A 909 0.89 -13.88 -25.78
N GLU A 910 1.71 -14.83 -26.22
CA GLU A 910 2.63 -15.56 -25.34
C GLU A 910 3.99 -14.88 -25.22
N ASN A 911 4.41 -14.20 -26.28
CA ASN A 911 5.68 -13.48 -26.37
C ASN A 911 5.62 -12.15 -25.61
N GLU A 912 6.61 -11.89 -24.75
CA GLU A 912 6.67 -10.68 -23.93
C GLU A 912 6.97 -9.44 -24.76
N ASP A 913 7.80 -9.56 -25.80
CA ASP A 913 8.12 -8.46 -26.72
C ASP A 913 6.88 -7.96 -27.45
N HIS A 914 5.97 -8.87 -27.84
CA HIS A 914 4.71 -8.51 -28.49
C HIS A 914 3.77 -7.79 -27.51
N ARG A 915 3.71 -8.24 -26.25
CA ARG A 915 2.90 -7.59 -25.21
C ARG A 915 3.44 -6.19 -24.90
N ARG A 916 4.77 -6.04 -24.85
CA ARG A 916 5.45 -4.74 -24.68
C ARG A 916 5.17 -3.83 -25.87
N PHE A 917 5.31 -4.32 -27.09
CA PHE A 917 5.02 -3.57 -28.31
C PHE A 917 3.60 -2.98 -28.31
N VAL A 918 2.59 -3.80 -27.98
CA VAL A 918 1.19 -3.34 -27.92
C VAL A 918 0.98 -2.27 -26.85
N LEU A 919 1.50 -2.47 -25.64
CA LEU A 919 1.36 -1.49 -24.54
C LEU A 919 2.13 -0.19 -24.81
N ASP A 920 3.31 -0.28 -25.41
CA ASP A 920 4.15 0.88 -25.76
C ASP A 920 3.50 1.69 -26.88
N ARG A 921 2.93 1.04 -27.90
CA ARG A 921 2.16 1.71 -28.96
C ARG A 921 0.92 2.41 -28.41
N LEU A 922 0.08 1.71 -27.63
CA LEU A 922 -1.08 2.33 -26.96
C LEU A 922 -0.67 3.47 -26.01
N GLY A 923 0.46 3.33 -25.34
CA GLY A 923 1.02 4.37 -24.46
C GLY A 923 1.57 5.58 -25.22
N ARG A 924 2.11 5.41 -26.43
CA ARG A 924 2.47 6.53 -27.33
C ARG A 924 1.23 7.25 -27.82
N MET A 925 0.24 6.52 -28.33
CA MET A 925 -1.06 7.09 -28.75
C MET A 925 -1.72 7.89 -27.62
N GLN A 926 -1.70 7.37 -26.39
CA GLN A 926 -2.24 8.09 -25.23
C GLN A 926 -1.44 9.38 -24.95
N ARG A 927 -0.12 9.38 -25.08
CA ARG A 927 0.69 10.59 -24.81
C ARG A 927 0.44 11.71 -25.82
N THR A 928 0.12 11.37 -27.07
CA THR A 928 -0.08 12.37 -28.12
C THR A 928 -1.38 13.17 -27.95
N ARG A 929 -2.50 12.51 -27.61
CA ARG A 929 -3.82 13.18 -27.54
C ARG A 929 -4.58 12.98 -26.22
N ASN A 930 -4.11 12.10 -25.35
CA ASN A 930 -4.72 11.75 -24.05
C ASN A 930 -6.22 11.42 -24.09
N LEU A 931 -6.71 10.89 -25.22
CA LEU A 931 -8.12 10.55 -25.42
C LEU A 931 -8.61 9.47 -24.45
N GLY A 932 -9.83 9.64 -23.94
CA GLY A 932 -10.51 8.70 -23.04
C GLY A 932 -10.61 7.28 -23.61
N SER A 933 -10.97 7.14 -24.89
CA SER A 933 -11.05 5.86 -25.61
C SER A 933 -9.72 5.08 -25.59
N VAL A 934 -8.61 5.73 -25.93
CA VAL A 934 -7.25 5.14 -25.92
C VAL A 934 -6.85 4.72 -24.50
N ARG A 935 -7.16 5.56 -23.51
CA ARG A 935 -6.92 5.28 -22.10
C ARG A 935 -7.68 4.03 -21.64
N ARG A 936 -8.98 3.92 -21.97
CA ARG A 936 -9.82 2.75 -21.65
C ARG A 936 -9.33 1.48 -22.35
N ALA A 937 -9.02 1.55 -23.65
CA ALA A 937 -8.48 0.41 -24.40
C ALA A 937 -7.16 -0.10 -23.81
N ARG A 938 -6.23 0.80 -23.47
CA ARG A 938 -4.95 0.43 -22.82
C ARG A 938 -5.17 -0.23 -21.46
N MET A 939 -6.12 0.29 -20.66
CA MET A 939 -6.48 -0.31 -19.37
C MET A 939 -7.09 -1.70 -19.53
N ALA A 940 -7.96 -1.90 -20.52
CA ALA A 940 -8.57 -3.19 -20.83
C ALA A 940 -7.53 -4.23 -21.27
N VAL A 941 -6.61 -3.87 -22.18
CA VAL A 941 -5.51 -4.76 -22.59
C VAL A 941 -4.60 -5.11 -21.41
N LYS A 942 -4.29 -4.13 -20.56
CA LYS A 942 -3.48 -4.36 -19.36
C LYS A 942 -4.17 -5.33 -18.38
N GLN A 943 -5.48 -5.18 -18.17
CA GLN A 943 -6.27 -6.10 -17.35
C GLN A 943 -6.31 -7.51 -17.96
N ALA A 944 -6.44 -7.63 -19.28
CA ALA A 944 -6.41 -8.91 -19.97
C ALA A 944 -5.07 -9.64 -19.73
N PHE A 945 -3.94 -8.93 -19.85
CA PHE A 945 -2.62 -9.50 -19.53
C PHE A 945 -2.47 -9.86 -18.05
N GLN A 946 -2.98 -9.03 -17.13
CA GLN A 946 -2.93 -9.31 -15.69
C GLN A 946 -3.72 -10.57 -15.31
N LYS A 947 -4.92 -10.77 -15.88
CA LYS A 947 -5.73 -11.97 -15.65
C LYS A 947 -4.99 -13.24 -16.09
N VAL A 948 -4.26 -13.17 -17.20
CA VAL A 948 -3.44 -14.30 -17.70
C VAL A 948 -2.24 -14.57 -16.79
N ASP A 949 -1.54 -13.55 -16.31
CA ASP A 949 -0.33 -13.72 -15.49
C ASP A 949 -0.64 -14.21 -14.05
N LEU A 950 -1.86 -14.00 -13.55
CA LEU A 950 -2.30 -14.40 -12.21
C LEU A 950 -2.89 -15.81 -12.13
N ASP A 951 -2.85 -16.58 -13.22
CA ASP A 951 -3.27 -17.99 -13.30
C ASP A 951 -4.71 -18.22 -12.78
N TYR A 952 -5.59 -17.25 -13.04
CA TYR A 952 -6.98 -17.34 -12.64
C TYR A 952 -7.65 -18.46 -13.46
N ARG A 953 -8.03 -19.56 -12.81
CA ARG A 953 -8.73 -20.74 -13.40
C ARG A 953 -10.14 -20.46 -13.96
N GLY A 954 -10.43 -19.23 -14.37
CA GLY A 954 -11.60 -18.92 -15.19
C GLY A 954 -11.27 -19.20 -16.65
N THR A 955 -12.13 -19.92 -17.36
CA THR A 955 -12.05 -20.07 -18.80
C THR A 955 -11.83 -18.71 -19.45
N ARG A 956 -10.85 -18.63 -20.35
CA ARG A 956 -10.45 -17.42 -21.06
C ARG A 956 -11.60 -16.92 -21.92
N ARG A 957 -12.48 -16.08 -21.34
CA ARG A 957 -13.64 -15.51 -22.03
C ARG A 957 -13.31 -14.09 -22.49
N TRP A 958 -13.36 -13.89 -23.80
CA TRP A 958 -13.26 -12.57 -24.41
C TRP A 958 -14.43 -11.68 -23.96
N GLY A 959 -14.17 -10.42 -23.62
CA GLY A 959 -15.23 -9.45 -23.30
C GLY A 959 -15.73 -9.46 -21.86
N VAL A 960 -15.14 -10.25 -20.94
CA VAL A 960 -15.42 -10.17 -19.48
C VAL A 960 -14.65 -9.00 -18.82
N ALA A 961 -14.42 -7.92 -19.57
CA ALA A 961 -13.80 -6.72 -19.03
C ALA A 961 -14.82 -6.02 -18.12
N THR A 962 -14.44 -5.80 -16.87
CA THR A 962 -15.20 -5.02 -15.86
C THR A 962 -15.13 -3.51 -16.12
N ILE A 963 -14.54 -3.09 -17.24
CA ILE A 963 -14.45 -1.71 -17.68
C ILE A 963 -15.63 -1.54 -18.64
N GLY A 964 -16.45 -0.48 -18.44
CA GLY A 964 -17.67 -0.22 -19.22
C GLY A 964 -17.46 -0.09 -20.73
N SER A 965 -18.38 0.56 -21.42
CA SER A 965 -18.30 0.75 -22.87
C SER A 965 -16.98 1.41 -23.31
N ILE A 966 -16.42 0.92 -24.42
CA ILE A 966 -15.20 1.44 -25.05
C ILE A 966 -15.52 1.66 -26.52
N SER A 967 -15.38 2.90 -27.00
CA SER A 967 -15.31 3.13 -28.45
C SER A 967 -13.91 2.76 -28.95
N LEU A 968 -13.86 1.87 -29.94
CA LEU A 968 -12.62 1.43 -30.62
C LEU A 968 -12.55 1.88 -32.08
N ALA A 969 -13.53 2.67 -32.54
CA ALA A 969 -13.65 3.12 -33.92
C ALA A 969 -12.50 4.05 -34.33
#